data_AF-A0AAU9R775-F1
#
_entry.id   AF-A0AAU9R775-F1
#
_cell.length_a   1.000
_cell.length_b   1.000
_cell.length_c   1.000
_cell.angle_alpha   90.00
_cell.angle_beta   90.00
_cell.angle_gamma   90.00
#
_symmetry.space_group_name_H-M   'P 1'
#
loop_
_entity.id
_entity.type
_entity.pdbx_description
1 polymer ?
#
loop_
_entity_poly.entity_id
_entity_poly.type
_entity_poly.pdbx_seq_one_letter_code
_entity_poly.pdbx_strand_id
1 'polypeptide(L)'
;MRGNLTVSSSEALTTTLRNAIQALGRGFDVTSDVRLLYCKGAPGSRLVRIEEGQNRDLELSDGYLLPDVPADIECSRGSSRLQRIPVCSFHQMAEYFNERSGVKGNIPLGCFNAMFNYTGSWQVDAASTKSLALVGYFIPLYEVKLAKLTLVLRNEIRRAVPSSWDPASLASFIENYGTHIVTSVTIGGRDVVYIRQHQSSPLPVSEIENYVNDVTEHRFQEAESQSMTGPFKYKDKDITVIFRRRGGDDLEQSHARWAETVPAAPDIINMTFTPIVSLLEGVPGLRHLTRAIELYLEYKPPIEDLQYFLDFQIARAWAPEQSNLQRKEPVCQSLQFSLMGPKLFISADQVTVGRKPVTGLRLSLEGSKLNRLSIHLQHLVSLPKILQPHWDSHVPIGAPKWQGPEEQDSRWFEPIKWKNFSHVSTSPIEHTETHIGDLSGVHIVTGAQLGVWDFGSKNVLHLKLLFSKVPGCTIRRSVWDHTPVASTGRVEPGGPSTSTSTEEKREDLSGQSGKLAKIVDSSEMLKGPQDLPGHWLVTGAKLGVEKGMASNGDEGQVAPGDPMTFSSRMIDVGTTIMQRRLPVKQMSSHVSTFAIYGGDMSRQIETHHYVHRVNDEFLQCAVYASDRPDAPLIGIEYVISDRLYENLPQDEQKLWHSHAYEVKSGSWAYPRLPEVVAASELKNIAKTYGKFWCTWQIDRGDKLPMGAPELMMSPQGVGQGVIRPDLVKIRDEKYNTSTDELKNQRAEIAEPEWINPMADYWKQHGKCFVLDTVTVEMKRNAQFP
;
A
#
# COMPACT_ATOMS: atom_id res chain seq x y z
N MET A 1 44.46 13.60 29.55
CA MET A 1 43.27 14.18 28.89
C MET A 1 41.97 13.75 29.59
N ARG A 2 41.77 14.09 30.88
CA ARG A 2 40.51 13.82 31.62
C ARG A 2 39.69 15.08 31.95
N GLY A 3 40.20 16.27 31.61
CA GLY A 3 39.61 17.57 32.00
C GLY A 3 38.60 18.18 31.02
N ASN A 4 38.52 17.72 29.76
CA ASN A 4 37.61 18.30 28.76
C ASN A 4 36.26 17.56 28.63
N LEU A 5 36.12 16.35 29.17
CA LEU A 5 34.89 15.55 29.08
C LEU A 5 33.82 16.00 30.09
N THR A 6 34.23 16.51 31.26
CA THR A 6 33.31 16.89 32.36
C THR A 6 32.54 18.19 32.13
N VAL A 7 33.10 19.11 31.33
CA VAL A 7 32.44 20.38 30.99
C VAL A 7 31.37 20.17 29.92
N SER A 8 31.68 19.37 28.89
CA SER A 8 30.75 19.00 27.80
C SER A 8 29.56 18.16 28.29
N SER A 9 29.80 17.21 29.20
CA SER A 9 28.75 16.36 29.79
C SER A 9 27.70 17.15 30.57
N SER A 10 28.12 18.23 31.25
CA SER A 10 27.22 19.09 32.04
C SER A 10 26.34 19.99 31.15
N GLU A 11 26.88 20.49 30.04
CA GLU A 11 26.15 21.35 29.12
C GLU A 11 25.02 20.60 28.40
N ALA A 12 25.28 19.35 27.97
CA ALA A 12 24.27 18.50 27.34
C ALA A 12 23.11 18.18 28.28
N LEU A 13 23.41 17.75 29.52
CA LEU A 13 22.38 17.49 30.55
C LEU A 13 21.55 18.74 30.84
N THR A 14 22.20 19.89 31.06
CA THR A 14 21.54 21.16 31.34
C THR A 14 20.64 21.59 30.18
N THR A 15 21.10 21.40 28.95
CA THR A 15 20.34 21.70 27.73
C THR A 15 19.12 20.80 27.59
N THR A 16 19.27 19.49 27.75
CA THR A 16 18.16 18.53 27.69
C THR A 16 17.12 18.82 28.79
N LEU A 17 17.57 19.16 30.00
CA LEU A 17 16.70 19.54 31.13
C LEU A 17 15.93 20.83 30.86
N ARG A 18 16.58 21.87 30.32
CA ARG A 18 15.93 23.11 29.90
C ARG A 18 14.87 22.85 28.84
N ASN A 19 15.18 22.03 27.84
CA ASN A 19 14.24 21.67 26.78
C ASN A 19 13.03 20.89 27.32
N ALA A 20 13.25 19.99 28.29
CA ALA A 20 12.17 19.26 28.96
C ALA A 20 11.25 20.20 29.76
N ILE A 21 11.82 21.15 30.51
CA ILE A 21 11.07 22.17 31.27
C ILE A 21 10.25 23.07 30.35
N GLN A 22 10.80 23.43 29.18
CA GLN A 22 10.07 24.19 28.16
C GLN A 22 8.96 23.38 27.49
N ALA A 23 9.00 22.06 27.54
CA ALA A 23 7.97 21.17 27.02
C ALA A 23 6.76 21.03 27.95
N LEU A 24 6.95 21.16 29.26
CA LEU A 24 5.86 21.07 30.23
C LEU A 24 4.77 22.10 29.96
N GLY A 25 3.53 21.64 29.92
CA GLY A 25 2.36 22.46 29.64
C GLY A 25 2.12 22.77 28.16
N ARG A 26 2.95 22.27 27.23
CA ARG A 26 2.71 22.37 25.78
C ARG A 26 1.74 21.29 25.30
N GLY A 27 1.11 21.58 24.18
CA GLY A 27 0.30 20.63 23.44
C GLY A 27 1.16 19.50 22.87
N PHE A 28 0.58 18.32 22.71
CA PHE A 28 1.24 17.15 22.20
C PHE A 28 0.29 16.27 21.41
N ASP A 29 0.78 15.69 20.33
CA ASP A 29 0.06 14.68 19.57
C ASP A 29 0.52 13.28 20.00
N VAL A 30 -0.29 12.62 20.84
CA VAL A 30 0.07 11.30 21.38
C VAL A 30 -0.03 10.16 20.35
N THR A 31 -0.41 10.45 19.09
CA THR A 31 -0.25 9.52 17.97
C THR A 31 1.21 9.44 17.47
N SER A 32 2.08 10.33 17.95
CA SER A 32 3.52 10.37 17.66
C SER A 32 4.37 9.71 18.76
N ASP A 33 5.66 9.49 18.48
CA ASP A 33 6.66 9.05 19.46
C ASP A 33 6.95 10.14 20.52
N VAL A 34 7.55 9.79 21.67
CA VAL A 34 7.87 10.69 22.79
C VAL A 34 9.09 11.58 22.55
N ARG A 35 9.18 12.22 21.37
CA ARG A 35 10.23 13.19 21.04
C ARG A 35 9.72 14.62 21.20
N LEU A 36 10.58 15.51 21.68
CA LEU A 36 10.23 16.93 21.89
C LEU A 36 9.84 17.63 20.59
N LEU A 37 10.29 17.13 19.43
CA LEU A 37 9.92 17.66 18.13
C LEU A 37 8.41 17.56 17.83
N TYR A 38 7.68 16.69 18.54
CA TYR A 38 6.23 16.54 18.40
C TYR A 38 5.42 17.40 19.37
N CYS A 39 6.10 18.15 20.25
CA CYS A 39 5.43 19.17 21.05
C CYS A 39 4.95 20.31 20.13
N LYS A 40 3.72 20.77 20.37
CA LYS A 40 3.06 21.79 19.57
C LYS A 40 3.48 23.20 19.98
N GLY A 41 3.39 24.13 19.02
CA GLY A 41 3.85 25.51 19.15
C GLY A 41 5.37 25.65 19.30
N ALA A 42 5.86 26.86 19.53
CA ALA A 42 7.28 27.12 19.78
C ALA A 42 7.71 26.66 21.20
N PRO A 43 9.00 26.43 21.47
CA PRO A 43 9.48 26.22 22.83
C PRO A 43 9.01 27.36 23.76
N GLY A 44 8.37 27.02 24.89
CA GLY A 44 7.78 27.99 25.81
C GLY A 44 6.34 28.43 25.51
N SER A 45 5.75 28.08 24.35
CA SER A 45 4.34 28.39 24.05
C SER A 45 3.38 27.42 24.76
N ARG A 46 3.24 27.58 26.08
CA ARG A 46 2.45 26.70 26.95
C ARG A 46 0.95 26.92 26.74
N LEU A 47 0.17 25.85 26.71
CA LEU A 47 -1.29 25.89 26.65
C LEU A 47 -1.91 26.15 28.03
N VAL A 48 -1.20 25.76 29.09
CA VAL A 48 -1.61 25.98 30.48
C VAL A 48 -0.86 27.17 31.08
N ARG A 49 -1.45 27.76 32.11
CA ARG A 49 -0.81 28.80 32.92
C ARG A 49 0.19 28.16 33.88
N ILE A 50 1.41 28.66 33.86
CA ILE A 50 2.47 28.37 34.82
C ILE A 50 2.86 29.73 35.41
N GLU A 51 2.96 29.85 36.72
CA GLU A 51 3.31 31.12 37.37
C GLU A 51 4.79 31.45 37.12
N GLU A 52 5.06 32.37 36.20
CA GLU A 52 6.42 32.79 35.77
C GLU A 52 7.02 33.89 36.66
N GLY A 53 6.41 34.19 37.81
CA GLY A 53 6.83 35.26 38.73
C GLY A 53 7.57 34.82 39.99
N GLN A 54 7.70 33.51 40.22
CA GLN A 54 8.42 32.91 41.35
C GLN A 54 9.40 31.86 40.81
N ASN A 55 10.41 32.31 40.08
CA ASN A 55 11.41 31.42 39.53
C ASN A 55 12.47 31.14 40.60
N ARG A 56 12.93 29.90 40.66
CA ARG A 56 13.96 29.43 41.58
C ARG A 56 15.08 28.74 40.81
N ASP A 57 16.27 28.76 41.37
CA ASP A 57 17.36 27.94 40.86
C ASP A 57 17.15 26.51 41.34
N LEU A 58 17.21 25.56 40.42
CA LEU A 58 17.09 24.14 40.71
C LEU A 58 18.48 23.55 40.88
N GLU A 59 18.82 23.16 42.11
CA GLU A 59 20.07 22.46 42.42
C GLU A 59 19.99 20.99 41.99
N LEU A 60 20.94 20.59 41.15
CA LEU A 60 21.11 19.22 40.68
C LEU A 60 22.16 18.49 41.54
N SER A 61 22.04 17.16 41.61
CA SER A 61 22.83 16.32 42.52
C SER A 61 24.36 16.43 42.37
N ASP A 62 24.83 16.96 41.23
CA ASP A 62 26.24 17.08 40.87
C ASP A 62 26.79 18.51 41.11
N GLY A 63 26.06 19.35 41.86
CA GLY A 63 26.47 20.72 42.24
C GLY A 63 26.16 21.79 41.18
N TYR A 64 25.37 21.46 40.16
CA TYR A 64 24.96 22.40 39.11
C TYR A 64 23.62 23.05 39.44
N LEU A 65 23.53 24.35 39.16
CA LEU A 65 22.29 25.11 39.29
C LEU A 65 21.69 25.32 37.91
N LEU A 66 20.44 24.87 37.71
CA LEU A 66 19.65 25.27 36.57
C LEU A 66 18.86 26.54 36.95
N PRO A 67 19.21 27.71 36.42
CA PRO A 67 18.57 28.94 36.81
C PRO A 67 17.17 29.08 36.20
N ASP A 68 16.37 29.97 36.79
CA ASP A 68 15.12 30.48 36.22
C ASP A 68 14.04 29.40 36.00
N VAL A 69 13.93 28.44 36.92
CA VAL A 69 12.90 27.38 36.86
C VAL A 69 11.63 27.84 37.58
N PRO A 70 10.46 27.84 36.93
CA PRO A 70 9.19 28.17 37.60
C PRO A 70 8.93 27.31 38.84
N ALA A 71 8.46 27.92 39.94
CA ALA A 71 8.14 27.21 41.18
C ALA A 71 7.14 26.06 41.01
N ASP A 72 6.23 26.17 40.02
CA ASP A 72 5.23 25.15 39.66
C ASP A 72 5.85 23.89 39.01
N ILE A 73 7.18 23.79 38.90
CA ILE A 73 7.88 22.64 38.33
C ILE A 73 8.66 21.92 39.43
N GLU A 74 8.31 20.65 39.59
CA GLU A 74 9.04 19.69 40.42
C GLU A 74 10.07 18.96 39.57
N CYS A 75 11.24 18.72 40.16
CA CYS A 75 12.26 17.86 39.58
C CYS A 75 12.64 16.80 40.61
N SER A 76 12.62 15.54 40.21
CA SER A 76 13.02 14.40 41.03
C SER A 76 14.04 13.55 40.31
N ARG A 77 14.97 12.97 41.08
CA ARG A 77 15.95 12.03 40.53
C ARG A 77 15.32 10.66 40.29
N GLY A 78 15.64 10.04 39.16
CA GLY A 78 15.23 8.68 38.86
C GLY A 78 16.17 7.62 39.42
N SER A 79 15.67 6.40 39.56
CA SER A 79 16.47 5.21 39.88
C SER A 79 16.56 4.31 38.67
N SER A 80 17.77 3.87 38.32
CA SER A 80 17.99 2.85 37.30
C SER A 80 17.23 1.57 37.63
N ARG A 81 16.59 0.98 36.62
CA ARG A 81 15.88 -0.30 36.78
C ARG A 81 15.91 -1.13 35.51
N LEU A 82 16.14 -2.43 35.69
CA LEU A 82 15.81 -3.42 34.69
C LEU A 82 14.29 -3.60 34.69
N GLN A 83 13.68 -3.50 33.51
CA GLN A 83 12.26 -3.69 33.33
C GLN A 83 12.01 -4.81 32.35
N ARG A 84 11.17 -5.76 32.76
CA ARG A 84 10.71 -6.88 31.96
C ARG A 84 9.20 -6.94 32.03
N ILE A 85 8.57 -7.01 30.86
CA ILE A 85 7.15 -7.30 30.72
C ILE A 85 7.06 -8.73 30.15
N PRO A 86 6.33 -9.64 30.83
CA PRO A 86 6.14 -10.99 30.31
C PRO A 86 5.39 -10.98 28.98
N VAL A 87 5.43 -12.10 28.28
CA VAL A 87 4.75 -12.28 27.00
C VAL A 87 3.26 -12.08 27.20
N CYS A 88 2.71 -11.08 26.52
CA CYS A 88 1.32 -10.69 26.67
C CYS A 88 0.68 -10.36 25.31
N SER A 89 -0.63 -10.15 25.32
CA SER A 89 -1.37 -9.78 24.12
C SER A 89 -1.06 -8.35 23.67
N PHE A 90 -1.39 -8.04 22.42
CA PHE A 90 -1.29 -6.67 21.87
C PHE A 90 -1.95 -5.62 22.78
N HIS A 91 -3.17 -5.89 23.25
CA HIS A 91 -3.94 -4.97 24.08
C HIS A 91 -3.33 -4.73 25.46
N GLN A 92 -2.82 -5.77 26.11
CA GLN A 92 -2.17 -5.66 27.41
C GLN A 92 -0.87 -4.85 27.32
N MET A 93 -0.07 -5.06 26.27
CA MET A 93 1.14 -4.26 26.05
C MET A 93 0.79 -2.81 25.72
N ALA A 94 -0.26 -2.56 24.91
CA ALA A 94 -0.74 -1.21 24.62
C ALA A 94 -1.21 -0.48 25.89
N GLU A 95 -2.02 -1.14 26.73
CA GLU A 95 -2.47 -0.62 28.02
C GLU A 95 -1.29 -0.26 28.93
N TYR A 96 -0.27 -1.12 29.01
CA TYR A 96 0.94 -0.84 29.76
C TYR A 96 1.67 0.43 29.28
N PHE A 97 1.79 0.65 27.97
CA PHE A 97 2.37 1.89 27.42
C PHE A 97 1.52 3.13 27.73
N ASN A 98 0.19 2.96 27.72
CA ASN A 98 -0.76 4.03 28.01
C ASN A 98 -0.67 4.44 29.49
N GLU A 99 -0.71 3.48 30.41
CA GLU A 99 -0.55 3.70 31.85
C GLU A 99 0.78 4.40 32.17
N ARG A 100 1.87 3.94 31.57
CA ARG A 100 3.19 4.56 31.72
C ARG A 100 3.25 6.01 31.21
N SER A 101 2.36 6.37 30.29
CA SER A 101 2.21 7.72 29.75
C SER A 101 1.10 8.53 30.45
N GLY A 102 0.47 7.99 31.50
CA GLY A 102 -0.63 8.64 32.21
C GLY A 102 -1.95 8.71 31.42
N VAL A 103 -2.07 7.93 30.33
CA VAL A 103 -3.26 7.90 29.46
C VAL A 103 -4.10 6.67 29.80
N LYS A 104 -5.42 6.82 29.88
CA LYS A 104 -6.36 5.72 30.14
C LYS A 104 -6.85 5.07 28.85
N GLY A 105 -7.22 3.79 28.93
CA GLY A 105 -7.85 3.04 27.84
C GLY A 105 -6.86 2.25 27.00
N ASN A 106 -7.37 1.65 25.92
CA ASN A 106 -6.71 0.52 25.25
C ASN A 106 -6.25 0.86 23.82
N ILE A 107 -6.50 2.10 23.38
CA ILE A 107 -6.07 2.57 22.06
C ILE A 107 -4.55 2.77 22.11
N PRO A 108 -3.76 2.11 21.26
CA PRO A 108 -2.32 2.21 21.33
C PRO A 108 -1.83 3.62 20.98
N LEU A 109 -0.92 4.14 21.80
CA LEU A 109 -0.25 5.42 21.55
C LEU A 109 0.82 5.31 20.44
N GLY A 110 1.22 6.46 19.91
CA GLY A 110 2.28 6.57 18.91
C GLY A 110 3.62 6.02 19.40
N CYS A 111 3.92 6.18 20.69
CA CYS A 111 5.12 5.62 21.30
C CYS A 111 5.12 4.09 21.26
N PHE A 112 3.99 3.44 21.54
CA PHE A 112 3.84 1.99 21.39
C PHE A 112 4.06 1.56 19.94
N ASN A 113 3.40 2.24 18.99
CA ASN A 113 3.54 1.95 17.56
C ASN A 113 5.00 2.08 17.09
N ALA A 114 5.69 3.16 17.49
CA ALA A 114 7.07 3.41 17.14
C ALA A 114 8.03 2.36 17.73
N MET A 115 7.76 1.85 18.94
CA MET A 115 8.63 0.85 19.58
C MET A 115 8.52 -0.53 18.93
N PHE A 116 7.32 -0.91 18.49
CA PHE A 116 7.08 -2.22 17.85
C PHE A 116 7.06 -2.17 16.30
N ASN A 117 7.40 -1.02 15.70
CA ASN A 117 7.37 -0.77 14.25
C ASN A 117 5.99 -1.06 13.61
N TYR A 118 4.91 -0.66 14.27
CA TYR A 118 3.57 -0.67 13.70
C TYR A 118 3.32 0.59 12.89
N THR A 119 2.73 0.42 11.71
CA THR A 119 2.45 1.50 10.76
C THR A 119 1.04 1.42 10.16
N GLY A 120 0.26 0.39 10.49
CA GLY A 120 -1.08 0.17 9.98
C GLY A 120 -2.17 0.73 10.91
N SER A 121 -3.43 0.42 10.58
CA SER A 121 -4.52 0.55 11.54
C SER A 121 -4.28 -0.44 12.68
N TRP A 122 -4.45 -0.02 13.93
CA TRP A 122 -4.12 -0.86 15.07
C TRP A 122 -4.95 -2.16 15.12
N GLN A 123 -6.14 -2.20 14.52
CA GLN A 123 -6.96 -3.42 14.43
C GLN A 123 -6.28 -4.50 13.59
N VAL A 124 -5.67 -4.10 12.46
CA VAL A 124 -4.91 -5.01 11.58
C VAL A 124 -3.59 -5.44 12.24
N ASP A 125 -2.92 -4.49 12.89
CA ASP A 125 -1.69 -4.78 13.65
C ASP A 125 -1.95 -5.74 14.81
N ALA A 126 -3.08 -5.58 15.52
CA ALA A 126 -3.52 -6.50 16.56
C ALA A 126 -3.85 -7.88 15.99
N ALA A 127 -4.61 -7.96 14.89
CA ALA A 127 -5.00 -9.22 14.26
C ALA A 127 -3.80 -10.02 13.71
N SER A 128 -2.73 -9.34 13.29
CA SER A 128 -1.50 -9.95 12.80
C SER A 128 -0.48 -10.27 13.91
N THR A 129 -0.76 -9.91 15.17
CA THR A 129 0.16 -10.09 16.30
C THR A 129 -0.34 -11.17 17.25
N LYS A 130 0.46 -12.22 17.43
CA LYS A 130 0.18 -13.31 18.38
C LYS A 130 0.47 -12.90 19.81
N SER A 131 1.65 -12.34 20.04
CA SER A 131 2.11 -11.92 21.36
C SER A 131 3.24 -10.90 21.27
N LEU A 132 3.42 -10.12 22.34
CA LEU A 132 4.44 -9.10 22.50
C LEU A 132 5.21 -9.29 23.80
N ALA A 133 6.50 -8.94 23.80
CA ALA A 133 7.32 -8.87 25.00
C ALA A 133 8.28 -7.68 24.96
N LEU A 134 8.70 -7.24 26.13
CA LEU A 134 9.63 -6.13 26.32
C LEU A 134 10.61 -6.47 27.43
N VAL A 135 11.90 -6.33 27.15
CA VAL A 135 12.94 -6.34 28.18
C VAL A 135 13.92 -5.20 27.91
N GLY A 136 14.23 -4.42 28.93
CA GLY A 136 15.18 -3.34 28.77
C GLY A 136 15.60 -2.70 30.08
N TYR A 137 16.76 -2.06 30.04
CA TYR A 137 17.31 -1.30 31.15
C TYR A 137 17.00 0.18 30.95
N PHE A 138 16.43 0.81 31.99
CA PHE A 138 16.07 2.23 31.99
C PHE A 138 16.92 2.96 33.04
N ILE A 139 17.58 4.04 32.63
CA ILE A 139 18.46 4.89 33.43
C ILE A 139 17.85 6.30 33.47
N PRO A 140 16.75 6.52 34.21
CA PRO A 140 16.21 7.86 34.40
C PRO A 140 17.16 8.67 35.29
N LEU A 141 17.66 9.79 34.78
CA LEU A 141 18.49 10.73 35.55
C LEU A 141 17.59 11.69 36.32
N TYR A 142 16.70 12.38 35.60
CA TYR A 142 15.79 13.38 36.17
C TYR A 142 14.40 13.24 35.55
N GLU A 143 13.37 13.40 36.36
CA GLU A 143 12.00 13.63 35.91
C GLU A 143 11.59 15.04 36.32
N VAL A 144 11.17 15.84 35.34
CA VAL A 144 10.54 17.13 35.57
C VAL A 144 9.04 17.02 35.34
N LYS A 145 8.23 17.58 36.24
CA LYS A 145 6.77 17.50 36.17
C LYS A 145 6.10 18.76 36.71
N LEU A 146 4.86 18.99 36.30
CA LEU A 146 4.02 20.05 36.85
C LEU A 146 3.57 19.68 38.28
N ALA A 147 3.83 20.57 39.24
CA ALA A 147 3.47 20.39 40.65
C ALA A 147 1.96 20.52 40.90
N LYS A 148 1.29 21.40 40.13
CA LYS A 148 -0.16 21.64 40.25
C LYS A 148 -0.95 20.47 39.65
N LEU A 149 -1.77 19.84 40.49
CA LEU A 149 -2.73 18.81 40.07
C LEU A 149 -3.88 19.38 39.22
N THR A 150 -4.21 20.66 39.41
CA THR A 150 -5.28 21.37 38.69
C THR A 150 -4.69 22.33 37.65
N LEU A 151 -4.65 21.88 36.40
CA LEU A 151 -4.14 22.67 35.28
C LEU A 151 -5.21 23.64 34.77
N VAL A 152 -4.81 24.89 34.51
CA VAL A 152 -5.70 25.92 33.95
C VAL A 152 -5.27 26.27 32.53
N LEU A 153 -6.11 25.96 31.55
CA LEU A 153 -5.88 26.35 30.15
C LEU A 153 -5.95 27.87 29.98
N ARG A 154 -5.10 28.40 29.09
CA ARG A 154 -5.16 29.81 28.68
C ARG A 154 -6.49 30.08 27.96
N ASN A 155 -7.04 31.28 28.19
CA ASN A 155 -8.35 31.67 27.66
C ASN A 155 -8.41 31.65 26.12
N GLU A 156 -7.29 31.92 25.45
CA GLU A 156 -7.18 31.84 24.00
C GLU A 156 -7.48 30.44 23.46
N ILE A 157 -7.01 29.39 24.12
CA ILE A 157 -7.25 27.99 23.74
C ILE A 157 -8.72 27.63 23.91
N ARG A 158 -9.35 28.09 25.00
CA ARG A 158 -10.78 27.88 25.25
C ARG A 158 -11.66 28.53 24.16
N ARG A 159 -11.24 29.70 23.65
CA ARG A 159 -11.94 30.40 22.56
C ARG A 159 -11.71 29.75 21.19
N ALA A 160 -10.60 29.03 21.01
CA ALA A 160 -10.28 28.35 19.76
C ALA A 160 -11.08 27.05 19.54
N VAL A 161 -11.80 26.56 20.56
CA VAL A 161 -12.65 25.36 20.44
C VAL A 161 -13.81 25.63 19.46
N PRO A 162 -13.95 24.86 18.37
CA PRO A 162 -15.05 25.03 17.43
C PRO A 162 -16.41 24.76 18.08
N SER A 163 -17.39 25.63 17.86
CA SER A 163 -18.73 25.53 18.47
C SER A 163 -19.64 24.48 17.83
N SER A 164 -19.29 23.98 16.64
CA SER A 164 -20.06 23.00 15.87
C SER A 164 -19.13 21.95 15.23
N TRP A 165 -19.71 20.91 14.65
CA TRP A 165 -18.95 19.92 13.86
C TRP A 165 -18.45 20.54 12.55
N ASP A 166 -17.30 21.21 12.61
CA ASP A 166 -16.60 21.76 11.46
C ASP A 166 -15.25 21.05 11.25
N PRO A 167 -15.15 20.12 10.28
CA PRO A 167 -13.96 19.29 10.09
C PRO A 167 -12.64 20.07 9.94
N ALA A 168 -12.65 21.19 9.20
CA ALA A 168 -11.47 22.01 8.99
C ALA A 168 -11.00 22.67 10.29
N SER A 169 -11.91 23.31 11.04
CA SER A 169 -11.57 23.95 12.32
C SER A 169 -11.16 22.92 13.39
N LEU A 170 -11.80 21.75 13.41
CA LEU A 170 -11.47 20.65 14.34
C LEU A 170 -10.08 20.07 14.04
N ALA A 171 -9.78 19.79 12.76
CA ALA A 171 -8.46 19.33 12.34
C ALA A 171 -7.39 20.37 12.66
N SER A 172 -7.64 21.64 12.36
CA SER A 172 -6.73 22.75 12.68
C SER A 172 -6.49 22.90 14.18
N PHE A 173 -7.50 22.69 15.02
CA PHE A 173 -7.33 22.69 16.48
C PHE A 173 -6.37 21.58 16.93
N ILE A 174 -6.57 20.35 16.44
CA ILE A 174 -5.72 19.20 16.77
C ILE A 174 -4.30 19.39 16.22
N GLU A 175 -4.16 19.93 15.02
CA GLU A 175 -2.86 20.22 14.42
C GLU A 175 -2.08 21.25 15.23
N ASN A 176 -2.73 22.33 15.66
CA ASN A 176 -2.10 23.46 16.36
C ASN A 176 -1.87 23.23 17.85
N TYR A 177 -2.78 22.53 18.53
CA TYR A 177 -2.75 22.35 20.00
C TYR A 177 -2.51 20.91 20.43
N GLY A 178 -2.60 19.94 19.52
CA GLY A 178 -2.45 18.53 19.84
C GLY A 178 -3.71 17.94 20.49
N THR A 179 -3.57 16.71 20.96
CA THR A 179 -4.65 15.96 21.62
C THR A 179 -4.52 15.99 23.13
N HIS A 180 -3.29 16.13 23.64
CA HIS A 180 -2.96 16.12 25.06
C HIS A 180 -1.98 17.22 25.42
N ILE A 181 -1.77 17.42 26.72
CA ILE A 181 -0.80 18.35 27.30
C ILE A 181 0.28 17.56 28.01
N VAL A 182 1.55 17.93 27.81
CA VAL A 182 2.69 17.32 28.49
C VAL A 182 2.70 17.70 29.98
N THR A 183 2.66 16.71 30.87
CA THR A 183 2.62 16.91 32.34
C THR A 183 3.91 16.51 33.05
N SER A 184 4.64 15.53 32.52
CA SER A 184 6.00 15.21 32.96
C SER A 184 6.87 14.76 31.80
N VAL A 185 8.18 14.94 31.96
CA VAL A 185 9.20 14.51 31.02
C VAL A 185 10.33 13.85 31.81
N THR A 186 10.68 12.62 31.45
CA THR A 186 11.79 11.88 32.04
C THR A 186 12.99 11.88 31.11
N ILE A 187 14.14 12.29 31.63
CA ILE A 187 15.42 12.44 30.92
C ILE A 187 16.37 11.35 31.39
N GLY A 188 17.13 10.76 30.47
CA GLY A 188 18.18 9.82 30.78
C GLY A 188 18.50 8.92 29.59
N GLY A 189 18.63 7.62 29.87
CA GLY A 189 18.95 6.60 28.87
C GLY A 189 18.03 5.40 28.97
N ARG A 190 17.80 4.70 27.85
CA ARG A 190 17.19 3.37 27.83
C ARG A 190 17.80 2.48 26.76
N ASP A 191 17.95 1.20 27.07
CA ASP A 191 18.38 0.15 26.14
C ASP A 191 17.35 -0.98 26.22
N VAL A 192 16.51 -1.09 25.19
CA VAL A 192 15.31 -1.94 25.22
C VAL A 192 15.24 -2.82 23.98
N VAL A 193 14.87 -4.07 24.21
CA VAL A 193 14.55 -5.08 23.19
C VAL A 193 13.05 -5.31 23.18
N TYR A 194 12.43 -5.03 22.04
CA TYR A 194 11.01 -5.29 21.80
C TYR A 194 10.88 -6.54 20.91
N ILE A 195 10.01 -7.46 21.30
CA ILE A 195 9.83 -8.72 20.61
C ILE A 195 8.37 -8.80 20.17
N ARG A 196 8.17 -9.02 18.87
CA ARG A 196 6.86 -9.22 18.24
C ARG A 196 6.79 -10.61 17.64
N GLN A 197 5.88 -11.42 18.16
CA GLN A 197 5.51 -12.69 17.57
C GLN A 197 4.33 -12.50 16.62
N HIS A 198 4.51 -12.83 15.34
CA HIS A 198 3.44 -12.73 14.34
C HIS A 198 2.43 -13.85 14.51
N GLN A 199 1.19 -13.62 14.06
CA GLN A 199 0.09 -14.59 14.14
C GLN A 199 0.40 -15.90 13.41
N SER A 200 1.20 -15.87 12.35
CA SER A 200 1.66 -17.04 11.59
C SER A 200 2.74 -17.87 12.30
N SER A 201 3.35 -17.34 13.37
CA SER A 201 4.47 -18.02 14.04
C SER A 201 4.03 -19.36 14.65
N PRO A 202 4.74 -20.46 14.33
CA PRO A 202 4.43 -21.78 14.88
C PRO A 202 4.84 -21.93 16.35
N LEU A 203 5.59 -20.97 16.90
CA LEU A 203 6.16 -21.09 18.24
C LEU A 203 5.11 -20.96 19.35
N PRO A 204 5.24 -21.75 20.43
CA PRO A 204 4.48 -21.52 21.65
C PRO A 204 4.99 -20.28 22.40
N VAL A 205 4.13 -19.69 23.22
CA VAL A 205 4.47 -18.52 24.06
C VAL A 205 5.64 -18.80 25.01
N SER A 206 5.79 -20.04 25.48
CA SER A 206 6.90 -20.46 26.35
C SER A 206 8.28 -20.34 25.70
N GLU A 207 8.40 -20.55 24.39
CA GLU A 207 9.67 -20.35 23.67
C GLU A 207 10.04 -18.85 23.61
N ILE A 208 9.04 -17.98 23.50
CA ILE A 208 9.25 -16.52 23.54
C ILE A 208 9.69 -16.09 24.95
N GLU A 209 9.08 -16.63 26.00
CA GLU A 209 9.51 -16.36 27.38
C GLU A 209 10.97 -16.79 27.64
N ASN A 210 11.36 -17.96 27.14
CA ASN A 210 12.75 -18.41 27.23
C ASN A 210 13.69 -17.45 26.49
N TYR A 211 13.31 -17.01 25.29
CA TYR A 211 14.09 -16.02 24.55
C TYR A 211 14.23 -14.68 25.30
N VAL A 212 13.18 -14.22 25.98
CA VAL A 212 13.24 -13.02 26.83
C VAL A 212 14.22 -13.22 28.00
N ASN A 213 14.24 -14.41 28.62
CA ASN A 213 15.21 -14.74 29.67
C ASN A 213 16.64 -14.68 29.13
N ASP A 214 16.91 -15.36 28.00
CA ASP A 214 18.24 -15.41 27.39
C ASP A 214 18.76 -13.99 27.07
N VAL A 215 17.91 -13.13 26.51
CA VAL A 215 18.26 -11.73 26.24
C VAL A 215 18.57 -10.97 27.53
N THR A 216 17.84 -11.24 28.61
CA THR A 216 18.05 -10.59 29.91
C THR A 216 19.44 -10.93 30.47
N GLU A 217 19.80 -12.20 30.45
CA GLU A 217 21.07 -12.71 30.99
C GLU A 217 22.25 -12.26 30.12
N HIS A 218 22.17 -12.43 28.80
CA HIS A 218 23.33 -12.18 27.94
C HIS A 218 23.57 -10.71 27.58
N ARG A 219 22.53 -9.87 27.56
CA ARG A 219 22.67 -8.45 27.15
C ARG A 219 22.96 -7.52 28.32
N PHE A 220 22.35 -7.77 29.47
CA PHE A 220 22.34 -6.82 30.60
C PHE A 220 23.15 -7.28 31.81
N GLN A 221 23.61 -8.54 31.88
CA GLN A 221 24.54 -9.01 32.91
C GLN A 221 25.96 -9.11 32.36
N GLU A 222 26.92 -8.61 33.13
CA GLU A 222 28.34 -8.51 32.78
C GLU A 222 28.98 -9.90 32.60
N ALA A 223 29.29 -10.26 31.35
CA ALA A 223 30.38 -11.17 31.04
C ALA A 223 31.27 -10.51 29.98
N GLU A 224 32.53 -10.26 30.34
CA GLU A 224 33.55 -9.71 29.44
C GLU A 224 33.61 -10.50 28.13
N SER A 225 33.54 -9.77 27.01
CA SER A 225 34.02 -10.22 25.70
C SER A 225 33.61 -11.64 25.28
N GLN A 226 32.34 -11.83 24.97
CA GLN A 226 31.97 -12.78 23.91
C GLN A 226 31.21 -12.00 22.85
N SER A 227 31.80 -11.93 21.64
CA SER A 227 31.02 -11.59 20.46
C SER A 227 29.81 -12.52 20.43
N MET A 228 28.60 -11.97 20.30
CA MET A 228 27.40 -12.77 20.05
C MET A 228 27.65 -13.76 18.91
N THR A 229 27.99 -15.00 19.24
CA THR A 229 28.02 -16.12 18.31
C THR A 229 26.57 -16.54 18.08
N GLY A 230 25.94 -15.88 17.11
CA GLY A 230 24.74 -16.39 16.46
C GLY A 230 23.70 -15.32 16.11
N PRO A 231 23.56 -14.94 14.82
CA PRO A 231 22.30 -14.41 14.35
C PRO A 231 21.25 -15.53 14.43
N PHE A 232 20.27 -15.35 15.34
CA PHE A 232 18.88 -15.80 15.21
C PHE A 232 18.60 -17.27 14.83
N LYS A 233 18.46 -18.16 15.82
CA LYS A 233 17.74 -19.46 15.69
C LYS A 233 16.24 -19.31 15.34
N TYR A 234 15.75 -18.08 15.18
CA TYR A 234 14.33 -17.75 15.09
C TYR A 234 13.98 -16.83 13.90
N LYS A 235 14.95 -16.49 13.04
CA LYS A 235 14.70 -15.66 11.85
C LYS A 235 13.70 -16.31 10.88
N ASP A 236 13.68 -17.64 10.84
CA ASP A 236 12.78 -18.45 10.00
C ASP A 236 11.46 -18.81 10.70
N LYS A 237 11.12 -18.19 11.85
CA LYS A 237 9.96 -18.57 12.68
C LYS A 237 8.94 -17.45 12.87
N ASP A 238 8.89 -16.47 11.97
CA ASP A 238 7.96 -15.33 11.98
C ASP A 238 7.97 -14.55 13.31
N ILE A 239 9.16 -14.14 13.74
CA ILE A 239 9.37 -13.28 14.91
C ILE A 239 10.18 -12.06 14.49
N THR A 240 9.78 -10.88 14.98
CA THR A 240 10.52 -9.63 14.80
C THR A 240 11.12 -9.21 16.13
N VAL A 241 12.44 -9.00 16.16
CA VAL A 241 13.17 -8.50 17.34
C VAL A 241 13.73 -7.12 17.00
N ILE A 242 13.42 -6.14 17.85
CA ILE A 242 13.71 -4.72 17.61
C ILE A 242 14.55 -4.20 18.76
N PHE A 243 15.77 -3.76 18.47
CA PHE A 243 16.67 -3.15 19.44
C PHE A 243 16.53 -1.62 19.34
N ARG A 244 16.23 -0.95 20.46
CA ARG A 244 16.18 0.51 20.53
C ARG A 244 16.97 1.00 21.75
N ARG A 245 18.00 1.80 21.47
CA ARG A 245 18.65 2.66 22.46
C ARG A 245 18.20 4.10 22.29
N ARG A 246 18.23 4.85 23.40
CA ARG A 246 17.95 6.27 23.43
C ARG A 246 18.68 6.90 24.61
N GLY A 247 19.41 7.99 24.37
CA GLY A 247 20.33 8.58 25.34
C GLY A 247 21.63 7.77 25.48
N GLY A 248 22.74 8.42 25.78
CA GLY A 248 24.09 7.87 25.71
C GLY A 248 24.68 7.88 24.29
N ASP A 249 25.87 7.32 24.14
CA ASP A 249 26.55 7.16 22.85
C ASP A 249 26.05 5.90 22.12
N ASP A 250 25.31 6.09 21.04
CA ASP A 250 24.75 5.01 20.23
C ASP A 250 25.83 4.14 19.53
N LEU A 251 27.08 4.61 19.45
CA LEU A 251 28.19 3.85 18.85
C LEU A 251 28.79 2.80 19.81
N GLU A 252 28.60 2.95 21.12
CA GLU A 252 29.15 2.03 22.12
C GLU A 252 28.33 0.72 22.13
N GLN A 253 28.95 -0.42 21.87
CA GLN A 253 28.20 -1.68 21.77
C GLN A 253 27.89 -2.30 23.15
N SER A 254 28.83 -2.17 24.10
CA SER A 254 28.67 -2.74 25.44
C SER A 254 27.59 -2.01 26.22
N HIS A 255 26.66 -2.75 26.85
CA HIS A 255 25.62 -2.15 27.68
C HIS A 255 26.22 -1.36 28.86
N ALA A 256 27.18 -1.94 29.57
CA ALA A 256 27.81 -1.32 30.73
C ALA A 256 28.52 0.00 30.37
N ARG A 257 29.30 -0.01 29.27
CA ARG A 257 29.96 1.20 28.79
C ARG A 257 28.97 2.24 28.27
N TRP A 258 27.94 1.81 27.53
CA TRP A 258 26.88 2.70 27.08
C TRP A 258 26.18 3.37 28.28
N ALA A 259 25.90 2.63 29.35
CA ALA A 259 25.26 3.15 30.56
C ALA A 259 26.09 4.27 31.22
N GLU A 260 27.42 4.17 31.21
CA GLU A 260 28.34 5.22 31.71
C GLU A 260 28.29 6.50 30.87
N THR A 261 27.92 6.42 29.59
CA THR A 261 27.79 7.60 28.71
C THR A 261 26.47 8.35 28.87
N VAL A 262 25.44 7.74 29.47
CA VAL A 262 24.10 8.32 29.60
C VAL A 262 24.09 9.69 30.31
N PRO A 263 24.81 9.89 31.44
CA PRO A 263 24.90 11.20 32.07
C PRO A 263 25.48 12.30 31.17
N ALA A 264 26.37 11.94 30.25
CA ALA A 264 27.04 12.89 29.35
C ALA A 264 26.23 13.22 28.09
N ALA A 265 25.34 12.33 27.66
CA ALA A 265 24.50 12.52 26.47
C ALA A 265 23.04 12.07 26.71
N PRO A 266 22.33 12.64 27.70
CA PRO A 266 20.98 12.19 28.03
C PRO A 266 19.95 12.67 27.01
N ASP A 267 18.89 11.87 26.82
CA ASP A 267 17.74 12.19 25.96
C ASP A 267 16.42 11.92 26.71
N ILE A 268 15.29 12.31 26.13
CA ILE A 268 13.96 12.06 26.66
C ILE A 268 13.60 10.58 26.48
N ILE A 269 13.30 9.90 27.58
CA ILE A 269 13.00 8.46 27.59
C ILE A 269 11.55 8.15 27.96
N ASN A 270 10.81 9.13 28.51
CA ASN A 270 9.39 9.02 28.82
C ASN A 270 8.73 10.40 28.88
N MET A 271 7.41 10.45 28.65
CA MET A 271 6.57 11.61 28.90
C MET A 271 5.23 11.15 29.48
N THR A 272 4.60 11.97 30.31
CA THR A 272 3.22 11.76 30.74
C THR A 272 2.32 12.88 30.22
N PHE A 273 1.03 12.57 30.08
CA PHE A 273 0.08 13.44 29.41
C PHE A 273 -1.25 13.57 30.15
N THR A 274 -1.92 14.70 29.94
CA THR A 274 -3.33 14.92 30.31
C THR A 274 -4.14 15.28 29.06
N PRO A 275 -5.30 14.64 28.79
CA PRO A 275 -6.12 14.97 27.62
C PRO A 275 -6.56 16.43 27.64
N ILE A 276 -6.39 17.17 26.53
CA ILE A 276 -6.72 18.61 26.49
C ILE A 276 -8.20 18.87 26.80
N VAL A 277 -9.07 17.96 26.37
CA VAL A 277 -10.53 18.00 26.59
C VAL A 277 -10.93 17.88 28.05
N SER A 278 -10.08 17.30 28.91
CA SER A 278 -10.34 17.24 30.36
C SER A 278 -10.28 18.60 31.04
N LEU A 279 -9.64 19.59 30.41
CA LEU A 279 -9.49 20.96 30.93
C LEU A 279 -10.47 21.96 30.27
N LEU A 280 -11.37 21.49 29.41
CA LEU A 280 -12.29 22.31 28.62
C LEU A 280 -13.74 22.19 29.10
N GLU A 281 -13.97 21.76 30.34
CA GLU A 281 -15.30 21.66 30.92
C GLU A 281 -16.06 23.01 30.83
N GLY A 282 -17.33 22.92 30.46
CA GLY A 282 -18.21 24.08 30.25
C GLY A 282 -17.97 24.88 28.96
N VAL A 283 -17.02 24.50 28.09
CA VAL A 283 -16.79 25.17 26.81
C VAL A 283 -17.78 24.67 25.74
N PRO A 284 -18.54 25.56 25.05
CA PRO A 284 -19.39 25.17 23.93
C PRO A 284 -18.60 24.45 22.83
N GLY A 285 -19.15 23.37 22.28
CA GLY A 285 -18.49 22.59 21.23
C GLY A 285 -17.50 21.52 21.72
N LEU A 286 -17.27 21.40 23.04
CA LEU A 286 -16.44 20.35 23.64
C LEU A 286 -16.77 18.95 23.11
N ARG A 287 -18.06 18.62 22.98
CA ARG A 287 -18.50 17.31 22.48
C ARG A 287 -18.00 17.00 21.07
N HIS A 288 -17.94 18.02 20.20
CA HIS A 288 -17.42 17.87 18.83
C HIS A 288 -15.91 17.66 18.84
N LEU A 289 -15.19 18.46 19.63
CA LEU A 289 -13.74 18.32 19.78
C LEU A 289 -13.34 16.97 20.38
N THR A 290 -14.01 16.54 21.46
CA THR A 290 -13.80 15.21 22.06
C THR A 290 -13.99 14.12 21.04
N ARG A 291 -15.10 14.14 20.29
CA ARG A 291 -15.37 13.13 19.27
C ARG A 291 -14.32 13.15 18.13
N ALA A 292 -13.87 14.32 17.70
CA ALA A 292 -12.83 14.45 16.68
C ALA A 292 -11.48 13.89 17.16
N ILE A 293 -11.09 14.15 18.41
CA ILE A 293 -9.87 13.60 19.02
C ILE A 293 -9.98 12.08 19.17
N GLU A 294 -11.11 11.55 19.66
CA GLU A 294 -11.32 10.11 19.76
C GLU A 294 -11.13 9.41 18.41
N LEU A 295 -11.78 9.92 17.37
CA LEU A 295 -11.65 9.41 16.01
C LEU A 295 -10.21 9.51 15.48
N TYR A 296 -9.52 10.62 15.75
CA TYR A 296 -8.12 10.78 15.37
C TYR A 296 -7.21 9.78 16.08
N LEU A 297 -7.40 9.55 17.38
CA LEU A 297 -6.62 8.58 18.15
C LEU A 297 -6.92 7.13 17.74
N GLU A 298 -8.18 6.83 17.45
CA GLU A 298 -8.65 5.51 17.05
C GLU A 298 -8.12 5.12 15.67
N TYR A 299 -8.26 5.99 14.66
CA TYR A 299 -7.93 5.64 13.28
C TYR A 299 -6.58 6.17 12.79
N LYS A 300 -6.02 7.18 13.46
CA LYS A 300 -4.71 7.81 13.15
C LYS A 300 -4.51 8.14 11.66
N PRO A 301 -5.48 8.80 10.98
CA PRO A 301 -5.23 9.30 9.63
C PRO A 301 -4.03 10.26 9.64
N PRO A 302 -3.31 10.43 8.50
CA PRO A 302 -2.31 11.48 8.37
C PRO A 302 -2.90 12.84 8.76
N ILE A 303 -2.12 13.68 9.44
CA ILE A 303 -2.64 14.96 9.98
C ILE A 303 -3.13 15.88 8.86
N GLU A 304 -2.46 15.86 7.71
CA GLU A 304 -2.85 16.58 6.50
C GLU A 304 -4.19 16.11 5.91
N ASP A 305 -4.59 14.88 6.23
CA ASP A 305 -5.82 14.25 5.75
C ASP A 305 -6.96 14.31 6.78
N LEU A 306 -6.69 14.76 8.01
CA LEU A 306 -7.62 14.71 9.12
C LEU A 306 -8.93 15.46 8.85
N GLN A 307 -8.87 16.61 8.18
CA GLN A 307 -10.09 17.35 7.82
C GLN A 307 -11.01 16.52 6.89
N TYR A 308 -10.43 15.84 5.90
CA TYR A 308 -11.18 15.04 4.93
C TYR A 308 -11.72 13.79 5.61
N PHE A 309 -10.90 13.17 6.45
CA PHE A 309 -11.31 12.05 7.27
C PHE A 309 -12.52 12.41 8.14
N LEU A 310 -12.48 13.51 8.89
CA LEU A 310 -13.57 13.96 9.77
C LEU A 310 -14.84 14.31 8.97
N ASP A 311 -14.70 14.90 7.79
CA ASP A 311 -15.83 15.23 6.91
C ASP A 311 -16.51 13.99 6.33
N PHE A 312 -15.79 12.86 6.23
CA PHE A 312 -16.31 11.57 5.80
C PHE A 312 -16.85 10.70 6.95
N GLN A 313 -16.80 11.17 8.20
CA GLN A 313 -17.44 10.50 9.36
C GLN A 313 -18.96 10.75 9.41
N ILE A 314 -19.60 10.60 8.25
CA ILE A 314 -21.04 10.69 8.06
C ILE A 314 -21.63 9.28 8.14
N ALA A 315 -22.85 9.17 8.67
CA ALA A 315 -23.57 7.90 8.71
C ALA A 315 -23.70 7.29 7.29
N ARG A 316 -23.60 5.97 7.21
CA ARG A 316 -23.73 5.22 5.95
C ARG A 316 -25.07 4.50 5.92
N ALA A 317 -25.66 4.44 4.74
CA ALA A 317 -26.86 3.66 4.47
C ALA A 317 -26.66 2.80 3.22
N TRP A 318 -27.46 1.74 3.11
CA TRP A 318 -27.51 0.89 1.93
C TRP A 318 -28.72 1.27 1.07
N ALA A 319 -28.49 1.35 -0.24
CA ALA A 319 -29.54 1.49 -1.25
C ALA A 319 -29.58 0.24 -2.14
N PRO A 320 -30.78 -0.30 -2.45
CA PRO A 320 -32.07 0.08 -1.87
C PRO A 320 -32.14 -0.27 -0.38
N GLU A 321 -32.86 0.52 0.41
CA GLU A 321 -33.16 0.14 1.80
C GLU A 321 -33.95 -1.17 1.82
N GLN A 322 -33.63 -2.08 2.74
CA GLN A 322 -34.32 -3.36 2.85
C GLN A 322 -35.79 -3.15 3.22
N SER A 323 -36.66 -3.08 2.23
CA SER A 323 -38.10 -3.05 2.42
C SER A 323 -38.63 -4.48 2.54
N ASN A 324 -39.28 -4.82 3.66
CA ASN A 324 -40.02 -6.09 3.86
C ASN A 324 -41.27 -6.22 2.95
N LEU A 325 -41.43 -5.35 1.95
CA LEU A 325 -42.55 -5.34 1.05
C LEU A 325 -42.33 -6.39 -0.04
N GLN A 326 -43.22 -7.40 -0.07
CA GLN A 326 -43.35 -8.35 -1.16
C GLN A 326 -43.68 -7.59 -2.46
N ARG A 327 -42.65 -7.19 -3.21
CA ARG A 327 -42.83 -6.59 -4.54
C ARG A 327 -43.41 -7.66 -5.48
N LYS A 328 -44.46 -7.30 -6.23
CA LYS A 328 -45.02 -8.14 -7.31
C LYS A 328 -43.91 -8.54 -8.29
N GLU A 329 -43.90 -9.81 -8.71
CA GLU A 329 -42.85 -10.39 -9.55
C GLU A 329 -42.75 -9.67 -10.90
N PRO A 330 -41.63 -8.98 -11.19
CA PRO A 330 -41.31 -8.57 -12.55
C PRO A 330 -40.96 -9.79 -13.39
N VAL A 331 -41.07 -9.68 -14.71
CA VAL A 331 -40.52 -10.65 -15.67
C VAL A 331 -39.00 -10.60 -15.56
N CYS A 332 -38.42 -11.35 -14.63
CA CYS A 332 -36.97 -11.33 -14.38
C CYS A 332 -36.24 -12.23 -15.38
N GLN A 333 -35.21 -11.67 -16.04
CA GLN A 333 -34.20 -12.47 -16.72
C GLN A 333 -33.52 -13.40 -15.70
N SER A 334 -33.08 -14.58 -16.15
CA SER A 334 -32.51 -15.59 -15.26
C SER A 334 -31.25 -16.23 -15.83
N LEU A 335 -30.27 -16.45 -14.97
CA LEU A 335 -29.13 -17.30 -15.26
C LEU A 335 -29.45 -18.74 -14.88
N GLN A 336 -29.02 -19.68 -15.73
CA GLN A 336 -29.21 -21.10 -15.51
C GLN A 336 -27.85 -21.80 -15.63
N PHE A 337 -27.53 -22.64 -14.65
CA PHE A 337 -26.19 -23.24 -14.53
C PHE A 337 -26.09 -24.66 -15.08
N SER A 338 -27.22 -25.28 -15.44
CA SER A 338 -27.32 -26.57 -16.13
C SER A 338 -28.72 -26.78 -16.70
N LEU A 339 -28.89 -27.71 -17.64
CA LEU A 339 -30.16 -27.95 -18.37
C LEU A 339 -31.39 -28.14 -17.46
N MET A 340 -31.24 -28.77 -16.29
CA MET A 340 -32.30 -28.93 -15.28
C MET A 340 -31.92 -28.30 -13.92
N GLY A 341 -30.98 -27.36 -13.92
CA GLY A 341 -30.46 -26.71 -12.71
C GLY A 341 -31.34 -25.58 -12.18
N PRO A 342 -31.05 -25.10 -10.95
CA PRO A 342 -31.75 -23.96 -10.38
C PRO A 342 -31.52 -22.70 -11.22
N LYS A 343 -32.56 -21.87 -11.34
CA LYS A 343 -32.49 -20.55 -11.98
C LYS A 343 -32.20 -19.47 -10.95
N LEU A 344 -31.23 -18.61 -11.27
CA LEU A 344 -30.94 -17.39 -10.52
C LEU A 344 -31.54 -16.21 -11.27
N PHE A 345 -32.60 -15.62 -10.71
CA PHE A 345 -33.25 -14.44 -11.28
C PHE A 345 -32.39 -13.21 -11.01
N ILE A 346 -32.25 -12.33 -12.00
CA ILE A 346 -31.47 -11.11 -11.87
C ILE A 346 -32.42 -9.93 -11.71
N SER A 347 -32.22 -9.14 -10.65
CA SER A 347 -32.92 -7.88 -10.47
C SER A 347 -32.33 -6.83 -11.42
N ALA A 348 -33.14 -6.40 -12.39
CA ALA A 348 -32.78 -5.35 -13.34
C ALA A 348 -33.08 -3.95 -12.81
N ASP A 349 -33.45 -3.81 -11.53
CA ASP A 349 -33.76 -2.53 -10.91
C ASP A 349 -32.52 -1.61 -10.94
N GLN A 350 -32.72 -0.36 -11.36
CA GLN A 350 -31.67 0.67 -11.30
C GLN A 350 -31.55 1.18 -9.86
N VAL A 351 -30.40 0.92 -9.24
CA VAL A 351 -30.09 1.46 -7.91
C VAL A 351 -29.35 2.76 -8.10
N THR A 352 -29.91 3.87 -7.61
CA THR A 352 -29.27 5.18 -7.67
C THR A 352 -29.36 5.86 -6.31
N VAL A 353 -28.31 6.58 -5.93
CA VAL A 353 -28.23 7.31 -4.66
C VAL A 353 -28.23 8.83 -4.84
N GLY A 354 -28.40 9.29 -6.08
CA GLY A 354 -28.37 10.71 -6.45
C GLY A 354 -27.00 11.33 -6.18
N ARG A 355 -26.98 12.57 -5.68
CA ARG A 355 -25.75 13.30 -5.30
C ARG A 355 -25.26 12.91 -3.90
N LYS A 356 -25.13 11.60 -3.67
CA LYS A 356 -24.60 11.03 -2.43
C LYS A 356 -23.38 10.18 -2.77
N PRO A 357 -22.24 10.40 -2.10
CA PRO A 357 -21.04 9.65 -2.42
C PRO A 357 -21.19 8.17 -2.02
N VAL A 358 -20.85 7.27 -2.94
CA VAL A 358 -20.86 5.81 -2.73
C VAL A 358 -19.51 5.37 -2.16
N THR A 359 -19.53 4.59 -1.08
CA THR A 359 -18.34 4.11 -0.34
C THR A 359 -18.14 2.59 -0.44
N GLY A 360 -19.09 1.87 -1.04
CA GLY A 360 -18.96 0.44 -1.23
C GLY A 360 -20.13 -0.20 -1.99
N LEU A 361 -19.96 -1.47 -2.34
CA LEU A 361 -20.95 -2.28 -3.05
C LEU A 361 -21.06 -3.67 -2.43
N ARG A 362 -22.20 -4.32 -2.61
CA ARG A 362 -22.37 -5.75 -2.33
C ARG A 362 -23.39 -6.38 -3.27
N LEU A 363 -23.27 -7.69 -3.43
CA LEU A 363 -24.31 -8.52 -4.04
C LEU A 363 -25.13 -9.19 -2.93
N SER A 364 -26.44 -9.30 -3.13
CA SER A 364 -27.32 -9.99 -2.19
C SER A 364 -28.30 -10.92 -2.90
N LEU A 365 -28.65 -12.00 -2.22
CA LEU A 365 -29.72 -12.90 -2.63
C LEU A 365 -31.00 -12.53 -1.88
N GLU A 366 -32.04 -12.17 -2.62
CA GLU A 366 -33.33 -11.70 -2.11
C GLU A 366 -34.47 -12.69 -2.41
N GLY A 367 -35.62 -12.44 -1.79
CA GLY A 367 -36.84 -13.23 -1.94
C GLY A 367 -36.89 -14.46 -1.04
N SER A 368 -38.08 -15.04 -0.89
CA SER A 368 -38.34 -16.19 0.00
C SER A 368 -37.52 -17.43 -0.36
N LYS A 369 -37.07 -17.54 -1.62
CA LYS A 369 -36.24 -18.66 -2.12
C LYS A 369 -34.75 -18.33 -2.21
N LEU A 370 -34.32 -17.11 -1.85
CA LEU A 370 -32.93 -16.63 -1.99
C LEU A 370 -32.35 -16.89 -3.39
N ASN A 371 -33.16 -16.68 -4.41
CA ASN A 371 -32.84 -16.99 -5.80
C ASN A 371 -32.92 -15.76 -6.71
N ARG A 372 -32.96 -14.56 -6.12
CA ARG A 372 -32.94 -13.28 -6.83
C ARG A 372 -31.65 -12.55 -6.50
N LEU A 373 -30.78 -12.33 -7.47
CA LEU A 373 -29.56 -11.55 -7.32
C LEU A 373 -29.87 -10.06 -7.47
N SER A 374 -29.44 -9.27 -6.50
CA SER A 374 -29.53 -7.80 -6.51
C SER A 374 -28.18 -7.18 -6.16
N ILE A 375 -27.95 -5.96 -6.66
CA ILE A 375 -26.80 -5.14 -6.30
C ILE A 375 -27.24 -4.05 -5.31
N HIS A 376 -26.41 -3.80 -4.29
CA HIS A 376 -26.66 -2.80 -3.27
C HIS A 376 -25.46 -1.85 -3.21
N LEU A 377 -25.74 -0.57 -2.96
CA LEU A 377 -24.73 0.49 -2.86
C LEU A 377 -24.72 1.06 -1.45
N GLN A 378 -23.55 1.08 -0.81
CA GLN A 378 -23.36 1.81 0.43
C GLN A 378 -23.02 3.26 0.09
N HIS A 379 -23.74 4.21 0.69
CA HIS A 379 -23.51 5.63 0.46
C HIS A 379 -23.56 6.42 1.76
N LEU A 380 -22.97 7.62 1.75
CA LEU A 380 -23.12 8.58 2.84
C LEU A 380 -24.55 9.14 2.84
N VAL A 381 -25.18 9.27 4.01
CA VAL A 381 -26.58 9.74 4.09
C VAL A 381 -26.75 11.20 3.67
N SER A 382 -25.68 12.00 3.84
CA SER A 382 -25.58 13.41 3.47
C SER A 382 -24.29 13.68 2.69
N LEU A 383 -24.27 14.78 1.94
CA LEU A 383 -23.11 15.23 1.17
C LEU A 383 -22.03 15.83 2.11
N PRO A 384 -20.76 15.35 2.07
CA PRO A 384 -19.65 15.94 2.81
C PRO A 384 -19.51 17.44 2.53
N LYS A 385 -19.17 18.23 3.56
CA LYS A 385 -19.08 19.69 3.43
C LYS A 385 -18.07 20.11 2.36
N ILE A 386 -16.98 19.37 2.22
CA ILE A 386 -15.95 19.66 1.22
C ILE A 386 -16.44 19.49 -0.22
N LEU A 387 -17.45 18.63 -0.42
CA LEU A 387 -18.06 18.43 -1.74
C LEU A 387 -19.22 19.38 -2.01
N GLN A 388 -19.77 20.07 -1.00
CA GLN A 388 -20.92 20.97 -1.18
C GLN A 388 -20.68 22.07 -2.22
N PRO A 389 -19.53 22.79 -2.22
CA PRO A 389 -19.27 23.83 -3.23
C PRO A 389 -19.23 23.30 -4.68
N HIS A 390 -18.97 22.00 -4.84
CA HIS A 390 -18.75 21.34 -6.11
C HIS A 390 -19.92 20.46 -6.56
N TRP A 391 -20.77 20.02 -5.63
CA TRP A 391 -21.68 18.90 -5.86
C TRP A 391 -23.04 19.04 -5.16
N ASP A 392 -23.30 20.14 -4.45
CA ASP A 392 -24.64 20.42 -3.94
C ASP A 392 -25.66 20.57 -5.08
N SER A 393 -26.94 20.35 -4.79
CA SER A 393 -28.10 20.40 -5.69
C SER A 393 -28.12 21.57 -6.69
N HIS A 394 -27.64 22.76 -6.29
CA HIS A 394 -27.60 23.96 -7.12
C HIS A 394 -26.45 23.99 -8.14
N VAL A 395 -25.43 23.14 -7.98
CA VAL A 395 -24.27 23.11 -8.88
C VAL A 395 -24.63 22.36 -10.18
N PRO A 396 -24.41 22.95 -11.37
CA PRO A 396 -24.64 22.26 -12.63
C PRO A 396 -23.52 21.26 -12.92
N ILE A 397 -23.85 19.97 -12.95
CA ILE A 397 -22.87 18.87 -13.16
C ILE A 397 -23.12 18.05 -14.42
N GLY A 398 -24.12 18.44 -15.22
CA GLY A 398 -24.62 17.64 -16.34
C GLY A 398 -25.45 16.43 -15.89
N ALA A 399 -25.95 15.67 -16.86
CA ALA A 399 -26.71 14.45 -16.59
C ALA A 399 -25.76 13.30 -16.25
N PRO A 400 -26.03 12.50 -15.20
CA PRO A 400 -25.30 11.28 -14.92
C PRO A 400 -25.33 10.32 -16.13
N LYS A 401 -24.21 9.65 -16.41
CA LYS A 401 -24.05 8.75 -17.56
C LYS A 401 -23.95 7.30 -17.11
N TRP A 402 -24.80 6.44 -17.65
CA TRP A 402 -24.64 4.99 -17.49
C TRP A 402 -23.52 4.49 -18.39
N GLN A 403 -22.61 3.71 -17.81
CA GLN A 403 -21.54 3.01 -18.52
C GLN A 403 -21.53 1.54 -18.11
N GLY A 404 -21.14 0.68 -19.03
CA GLY A 404 -21.04 -0.75 -18.80
C GLY A 404 -20.23 -1.40 -19.93
N PRO A 405 -20.01 -2.71 -19.84
CA PRO A 405 -19.26 -3.45 -20.83
C PRO A 405 -19.97 -3.43 -22.19
N GLU A 406 -19.17 -3.51 -23.26
CA GLU A 406 -19.68 -3.69 -24.61
C GLU A 406 -20.17 -5.13 -24.81
N GLU A 407 -21.38 -5.28 -25.34
CA GLU A 407 -22.06 -6.59 -25.50
C GLU A 407 -21.31 -7.56 -26.41
N GLN A 408 -20.43 -7.06 -27.29
CA GLN A 408 -19.68 -7.87 -28.26
C GLN A 408 -18.27 -8.25 -27.78
N ASP A 409 -17.77 -7.68 -26.68
CA ASP A 409 -16.42 -7.96 -26.18
C ASP A 409 -16.37 -9.25 -25.34
N SER A 410 -16.44 -10.39 -26.04
CA SER A 410 -16.43 -11.72 -25.44
C SER A 410 -15.14 -12.08 -24.69
N ARG A 411 -14.06 -11.28 -24.81
CA ARG A 411 -12.79 -11.49 -24.08
C ARG A 411 -12.98 -11.44 -22.56
N TRP A 412 -13.97 -10.70 -22.10
CA TRP A 412 -14.28 -10.53 -20.69
C TRP A 412 -15.33 -11.52 -20.17
N PHE A 413 -15.79 -12.48 -20.99
CA PHE A 413 -16.87 -13.39 -20.60
C PHE A 413 -16.30 -14.62 -19.93
N GLU A 414 -16.34 -14.65 -18.60
CA GLU A 414 -15.86 -15.77 -17.81
C GLU A 414 -17.01 -16.70 -17.42
N PRO A 415 -16.87 -18.03 -17.62
CA PRO A 415 -17.91 -18.98 -17.23
C PRO A 415 -17.96 -19.14 -15.70
N ILE A 416 -19.18 -19.12 -15.11
CA ILE A 416 -19.38 -19.31 -13.66
C ILE A 416 -19.21 -20.78 -13.27
N LYS A 417 -19.95 -21.67 -13.95
CA LYS A 417 -19.92 -23.14 -13.82
C LYS A 417 -20.38 -23.76 -15.14
N TRP A 418 -19.67 -24.78 -15.62
CA TRP A 418 -19.86 -25.44 -16.92
C TRP A 418 -19.72 -24.45 -18.12
N LYS A 419 -18.81 -24.73 -19.06
CA LYS A 419 -18.42 -23.80 -20.14
C LYS A 419 -19.57 -23.33 -21.06
N ASN A 420 -20.74 -23.95 -21.00
CA ASN A 420 -21.78 -23.83 -22.02
C ASN A 420 -23.06 -23.09 -21.59
N PHE A 421 -23.21 -22.62 -20.34
CA PHE A 421 -24.51 -22.07 -19.89
C PHE A 421 -24.47 -20.61 -19.42
N SER A 422 -23.83 -20.31 -18.29
CA SER A 422 -23.84 -18.95 -17.70
C SER A 422 -22.44 -18.38 -17.54
N HIS A 423 -22.28 -17.14 -17.99
CA HIS A 423 -21.03 -16.38 -17.93
C HIS A 423 -21.24 -15.07 -17.17
N VAL A 424 -20.14 -14.43 -16.77
CA VAL A 424 -20.08 -13.09 -16.19
C VAL A 424 -19.14 -12.26 -17.04
N SER A 425 -19.54 -11.04 -17.37
CA SER A 425 -18.62 -10.05 -17.90
C SER A 425 -17.73 -9.51 -16.77
N THR A 426 -16.43 -9.81 -16.82
CA THR A 426 -15.41 -9.36 -15.86
C THR A 426 -14.71 -8.07 -16.29
N SER A 427 -15.26 -7.40 -17.31
CA SER A 427 -14.74 -6.13 -17.83
C SER A 427 -14.76 -5.06 -16.75
N PRO A 428 -13.64 -4.34 -16.52
CA PRO A 428 -13.61 -3.22 -15.59
C PRO A 428 -14.46 -2.07 -16.11
N ILE A 429 -15.33 -1.54 -15.23
CA ILE A 429 -16.17 -0.38 -15.52
C ILE A 429 -15.61 0.79 -14.72
N GLU A 430 -14.93 1.68 -15.43
CA GLU A 430 -14.37 2.93 -14.91
C GLU A 430 -14.54 4.03 -15.96
N HIS A 431 -14.51 5.29 -15.52
CA HIS A 431 -14.68 6.42 -16.42
C HIS A 431 -13.32 6.88 -16.95
N THR A 432 -13.03 6.56 -18.22
CA THR A 432 -11.71 6.79 -18.86
C THR A 432 -11.60 8.08 -19.69
N GLU A 433 -12.65 8.88 -19.82
CA GLU A 433 -12.61 10.17 -20.53
C GLU A 433 -11.87 11.24 -19.71
N THR A 434 -10.54 11.16 -19.65
CA THR A 434 -9.68 12.27 -19.23
C THR A 434 -8.91 12.78 -20.43
N HIS A 435 -9.50 13.72 -21.18
CA HIS A 435 -8.77 14.46 -22.20
C HIS A 435 -7.66 15.28 -21.52
N ILE A 436 -6.42 15.12 -22.00
CA ILE A 436 -5.26 15.90 -21.58
C ILE A 436 -5.56 17.37 -21.90
N GLY A 437 -5.89 18.15 -20.86
CA GLY A 437 -6.24 19.57 -20.95
C GLY A 437 -7.49 19.99 -20.18
N ASP A 438 -8.35 19.04 -19.78
CA ASP A 438 -9.63 19.39 -19.17
C ASP A 438 -9.54 19.41 -17.63
N LEU A 439 -9.34 20.60 -17.06
CA LEU A 439 -9.46 20.89 -15.61
C LEU A 439 -10.92 20.72 -15.09
N SER A 440 -11.76 19.93 -15.77
CA SER A 440 -13.22 20.06 -15.69
C SER A 440 -13.90 19.21 -14.61
N GLY A 441 -13.19 18.35 -13.89
CA GLY A 441 -13.70 17.56 -12.74
C GLY A 441 -13.54 16.05 -12.89
N VAL A 442 -13.95 15.30 -11.87
CA VAL A 442 -13.83 13.83 -11.83
C VAL A 442 -15.20 13.15 -11.87
N HIS A 443 -15.26 11.90 -12.32
CA HIS A 443 -16.50 11.13 -12.32
C HIS A 443 -16.46 10.04 -11.23
N ILE A 444 -17.53 9.95 -10.45
CA ILE A 444 -17.67 8.95 -9.39
C ILE A 444 -18.95 8.13 -9.57
N VAL A 445 -18.97 6.95 -9.00
CA VAL A 445 -20.13 6.05 -9.08
C VAL A 445 -21.23 6.54 -8.13
N THR A 446 -22.45 6.60 -8.65
CA THR A 446 -23.67 7.05 -7.94
C THR A 446 -24.87 6.15 -8.17
N GLY A 447 -24.67 5.07 -8.94
CA GLY A 447 -25.69 4.09 -9.22
C GLY A 447 -25.09 2.85 -9.84
N ALA A 448 -25.84 1.76 -9.78
CA ALA A 448 -25.46 0.48 -10.33
C ALA A 448 -26.69 -0.31 -10.76
N GLN A 449 -26.51 -1.17 -11.75
CA GLN A 449 -27.56 -2.03 -12.29
C GLN A 449 -26.94 -3.34 -12.77
N LEU A 450 -27.61 -4.46 -12.50
CA LEU A 450 -27.28 -5.74 -13.10
C LEU A 450 -28.18 -5.98 -14.32
N GLY A 451 -27.65 -6.69 -15.31
CA GLY A 451 -28.43 -7.13 -16.48
C GLY A 451 -27.92 -8.45 -17.04
N VAL A 452 -28.72 -9.05 -17.92
CA VAL A 452 -28.36 -10.30 -18.60
C VAL A 452 -28.47 -10.10 -20.10
N TRP A 453 -27.39 -10.40 -20.81
CA TRP A 453 -27.41 -10.59 -22.25
C TRP A 453 -27.74 -12.05 -22.58
N ASP A 454 -28.66 -12.24 -23.52
CA ASP A 454 -29.11 -13.55 -23.99
C ASP A 454 -28.51 -13.81 -25.38
N PHE A 455 -27.58 -14.77 -25.44
CA PHE A 455 -26.97 -15.26 -26.69
C PHE A 455 -27.48 -16.68 -27.03
N GLY A 456 -28.71 -17.01 -26.62
CA GLY A 456 -29.38 -18.28 -26.88
C GLY A 456 -28.89 -19.40 -25.97
N SER A 457 -27.75 -20.02 -26.31
CA SER A 457 -27.17 -21.09 -25.47
C SER A 457 -26.36 -20.56 -24.28
N LYS A 458 -25.97 -19.28 -24.33
CA LYS A 458 -25.15 -18.61 -23.31
C LYS A 458 -25.86 -17.37 -22.80
N ASN A 459 -26.01 -17.27 -21.49
CA ASN A 459 -26.44 -16.04 -20.82
C ASN A 459 -25.24 -15.38 -20.13
N VAL A 460 -25.09 -14.07 -20.26
CA VAL A 460 -23.96 -13.31 -19.69
C VAL A 460 -24.50 -12.27 -18.70
N LEU A 461 -24.12 -12.42 -17.43
CA LEU A 461 -24.37 -11.40 -16.41
C LEU A 461 -23.42 -10.22 -16.64
N HIS A 462 -23.95 -9.01 -16.68
CA HIS A 462 -23.14 -7.79 -16.77
C HIS A 462 -23.53 -6.78 -15.70
N LEU A 463 -22.56 -5.93 -15.32
CA LEU A 463 -22.75 -4.80 -14.44
C LEU A 463 -22.81 -3.51 -15.28
N LYS A 464 -23.63 -2.55 -14.87
CA LYS A 464 -23.59 -1.17 -15.36
C LYS A 464 -23.46 -0.24 -14.16
N LEU A 465 -22.67 0.82 -14.31
CA LEU A 465 -22.47 1.85 -13.28
C LEU A 465 -22.96 3.19 -13.80
N LEU A 466 -23.55 3.98 -12.91
CA LEU A 466 -23.97 5.35 -13.18
C LEU A 466 -22.89 6.31 -12.66
N PHE A 467 -22.28 7.05 -13.57
CA PHE A 467 -21.24 8.02 -13.26
C PHE A 467 -21.82 9.43 -13.18
N SER A 468 -21.49 10.13 -12.09
CA SER A 468 -21.82 11.54 -11.89
C SER A 468 -20.54 12.36 -11.83
N LYS A 469 -20.53 13.52 -12.50
CA LYS A 469 -19.40 14.46 -12.50
C LYS A 469 -19.35 15.24 -11.18
N VAL A 470 -18.14 15.47 -10.68
CA VAL A 470 -17.77 16.30 -9.54
C VAL A 470 -16.76 17.35 -10.02
N PRO A 471 -17.24 18.53 -10.45
CA PRO A 471 -16.40 19.62 -10.95
C PRO A 471 -15.35 20.10 -9.95
N GLY A 472 -14.15 20.48 -10.42
CA GLY A 472 -13.13 21.12 -9.58
C GLY A 472 -12.46 20.20 -8.54
N CYS A 473 -12.76 18.91 -8.55
CA CYS A 473 -12.08 17.91 -7.73
C CYS A 473 -11.17 17.02 -8.60
N THR A 474 -10.16 16.41 -7.99
CA THR A 474 -9.25 15.43 -8.61
C THR A 474 -9.15 14.16 -7.77
N ILE A 475 -8.86 13.03 -8.41
CA ILE A 475 -8.61 11.76 -7.70
C ILE A 475 -7.15 11.74 -7.27
N ARG A 476 -6.89 11.79 -5.97
CA ARG A 476 -5.53 11.72 -5.41
C ARG A 476 -4.89 10.34 -5.61
N ARG A 477 -5.68 9.27 -5.46
CA ARG A 477 -5.25 7.87 -5.61
C ARG A 477 -6.45 6.99 -5.98
N SER A 478 -6.27 6.06 -6.92
CA SER A 478 -7.20 4.97 -7.21
C SER A 478 -6.53 3.62 -6.94
N VAL A 479 -7.25 2.69 -6.32
CA VAL A 479 -6.77 1.33 -6.00
C VAL A 479 -7.90 0.35 -6.24
N TRP A 480 -7.63 -0.69 -7.02
CA TRP A 480 -8.54 -1.83 -7.14
C TRP A 480 -8.44 -2.70 -5.89
N ASP A 481 -9.56 -2.91 -5.20
CA ASP A 481 -9.65 -3.89 -4.12
C ASP A 481 -10.16 -5.23 -4.68
N HIS A 482 -9.58 -6.33 -4.21
CA HIS A 482 -9.91 -7.70 -4.61
C HIS A 482 -10.25 -8.58 -3.41
N THR A 483 -10.26 -8.03 -2.19
CA THR A 483 -10.51 -8.78 -0.96
C THR A 483 -11.84 -8.35 -0.34
N PRO A 484 -12.89 -9.18 -0.43
CA PRO A 484 -14.13 -8.92 0.28
C PRO A 484 -13.91 -8.93 1.80
N VAL A 485 -14.60 -8.06 2.54
CA VAL A 485 -14.53 -8.09 4.01
C VAL A 485 -15.30 -9.32 4.49
N ALA A 486 -14.60 -10.30 5.07
CA ALA A 486 -15.24 -11.42 5.73
C ALA A 486 -16.14 -10.90 6.85
N SER A 487 -17.43 -11.23 6.80
CA SER A 487 -18.41 -10.88 7.85
C SER A 487 -18.03 -11.57 9.16
N THR A 488 -17.15 -10.92 9.92
CA THR A 488 -16.70 -11.37 11.23
C THR A 488 -17.28 -10.44 12.28
N GLY A 489 -18.22 -10.97 13.07
CA GLY A 489 -18.61 -10.40 14.37
C GLY A 489 -19.69 -9.32 14.32
N ARG A 490 -20.85 -9.64 14.88
CA ARG A 490 -21.81 -8.64 15.39
C ARG A 490 -21.08 -7.66 16.32
N VAL A 491 -21.02 -6.39 15.95
CA VAL A 491 -20.81 -5.31 16.91
C VAL A 491 -22.18 -5.01 17.53
N GLU A 492 -22.38 -5.37 18.79
CA GLU A 492 -23.56 -4.95 19.55
C GLU A 492 -23.53 -3.42 19.75
N PRO A 493 -24.58 -2.68 19.37
CA PRO A 493 -24.77 -1.33 19.86
C PRO A 493 -25.40 -1.40 21.26
N GLY A 494 -24.63 -1.00 22.28
CA GLY A 494 -25.13 -0.85 23.64
C GLY A 494 -26.19 0.26 23.75
N GLY A 495 -27.36 -0.09 24.27
CA GLY A 495 -28.43 0.82 24.69
C GLY A 495 -29.57 0.04 25.37
N PRO A 496 -30.10 0.47 26.54
CA PRO A 496 -31.03 -0.33 27.32
C PRO A 496 -32.48 -0.06 26.89
N SER A 497 -33.25 -1.08 26.47
CA SER A 497 -34.71 -1.09 26.65
C SER A 497 -35.36 -2.44 26.32
N THR A 498 -36.03 -2.98 27.34
CA THR A 498 -37.29 -3.74 27.31
C THR A 498 -37.44 -5.01 26.45
N SER A 499 -37.44 -6.13 27.17
CA SER A 499 -38.13 -7.40 26.93
C SER A 499 -39.25 -7.41 25.87
N THR A 500 -39.10 -8.26 24.85
CA THR A 500 -40.07 -9.32 24.56
C THR A 500 -39.42 -10.37 23.68
N SER A 501 -39.27 -11.57 24.22
CA SER A 501 -38.75 -12.76 23.55
C SER A 501 -39.84 -13.40 22.68
N THR A 502 -39.72 -13.30 21.37
CA THR A 502 -40.30 -14.28 20.44
C THR A 502 -39.15 -14.95 19.70
N GLU A 503 -38.79 -16.13 20.19
CA GLU A 503 -37.91 -17.06 19.50
C GLU A 503 -38.61 -17.54 18.22
N GLU A 504 -38.24 -16.99 17.07
CA GLU A 504 -38.51 -17.65 15.79
C GLU A 504 -37.30 -18.51 15.40
N LYS A 505 -37.54 -19.83 15.47
CA LYS A 505 -36.68 -20.91 15.02
C LYS A 505 -36.11 -20.63 13.62
N ARG A 506 -34.78 -20.65 13.50
CA ARG A 506 -34.11 -20.93 12.22
C ARG A 506 -34.39 -22.37 11.84
N GLU A 507 -35.38 -22.58 10.98
CA GLU A 507 -35.59 -23.85 10.30
C GLU A 507 -34.42 -24.13 9.33
N ASP A 508 -34.01 -25.40 9.30
CA ASP A 508 -32.97 -25.96 8.46
C ASP A 508 -33.17 -25.62 6.96
N LEU A 509 -32.23 -24.86 6.38
CA LEU A 509 -32.14 -24.60 4.94
C LEU A 509 -31.65 -25.85 4.18
N SER A 510 -32.42 -26.94 4.20
CA SER A 510 -32.18 -28.19 3.46
C SER A 510 -32.89 -28.21 2.09
N GLY A 511 -32.90 -27.07 1.38
CA GLY A 511 -33.51 -26.91 0.05
C GLY A 511 -32.60 -26.21 -0.96
N GLN A 512 -33.08 -26.06 -2.21
CA GLN A 512 -32.36 -25.43 -3.34
C GLN A 512 -31.69 -24.07 -3.02
N SER A 513 -32.17 -23.36 -2.00
CA SER A 513 -31.61 -22.12 -1.43
C SER A 513 -30.14 -22.25 -1.01
N GLY A 514 -29.72 -23.38 -0.44
CA GLY A 514 -28.32 -23.62 -0.04
C GLY A 514 -27.35 -23.85 -1.22
N LYS A 515 -27.84 -24.11 -2.44
CA LYS A 515 -27.01 -24.30 -3.64
C LYS A 515 -26.66 -22.98 -4.34
N LEU A 516 -27.58 -22.00 -4.36
CA LEU A 516 -27.36 -20.69 -4.99
C LEU A 516 -26.48 -19.78 -4.12
N ALA A 517 -26.61 -19.86 -2.79
CA ALA A 517 -25.73 -19.17 -1.85
C ALA A 517 -24.24 -19.60 -1.96
N LYS A 518 -23.95 -20.75 -2.57
CA LYS A 518 -22.58 -21.21 -2.88
C LYS A 518 -22.03 -20.69 -4.22
N ILE A 519 -22.82 -19.94 -4.98
CA ILE A 519 -22.44 -19.43 -6.32
C ILE A 519 -22.21 -17.92 -6.28
N VAL A 520 -22.84 -17.22 -5.34
CA VAL A 520 -22.72 -15.76 -5.19
C VAL A 520 -21.97 -15.48 -3.90
N ASP A 521 -20.84 -14.78 -4.02
CA ASP A 521 -20.21 -14.15 -2.87
C ASP A 521 -21.05 -12.92 -2.46
N SER A 522 -21.57 -12.96 -1.24
CA SER A 522 -22.38 -11.88 -0.65
C SER A 522 -21.58 -10.98 0.29
N SER A 523 -20.26 -11.16 0.30
CA SER A 523 -19.35 -10.34 1.08
C SER A 523 -19.38 -8.89 0.60
N GLU A 524 -19.20 -7.97 1.54
CA GLU A 524 -19.29 -6.55 1.27
C GLU A 524 -17.92 -6.01 0.82
N MET A 525 -17.91 -5.24 -0.26
CA MET A 525 -16.75 -4.50 -0.71
C MET A 525 -16.87 -3.07 -0.23
N LEU A 526 -16.25 -2.78 0.90
CA LEU A 526 -16.36 -1.51 1.59
C LEU A 526 -14.99 -0.89 1.82
N LYS A 527 -14.94 0.44 1.75
CA LYS A 527 -13.85 1.22 2.33
C LYS A 527 -14.40 2.19 3.35
N GLY A 528 -13.73 2.27 4.49
CA GLY A 528 -14.19 3.05 5.64
C GLY A 528 -13.04 3.71 6.42
N PRO A 529 -13.31 4.18 7.65
CA PRO A 529 -12.36 4.89 8.49
C PRO A 529 -11.17 4.01 8.87
N GLN A 530 -11.37 2.70 8.93
CA GLN A 530 -10.32 1.70 9.15
C GLN A 530 -9.33 1.58 7.97
N ASP A 531 -9.72 2.00 6.77
CA ASP A 531 -8.89 1.92 5.58
C ASP A 531 -8.21 3.26 5.32
N LEU A 532 -6.92 3.42 5.63
CA LEU A 532 -6.21 4.69 5.43
C LEU A 532 -6.27 5.17 3.96
N PRO A 533 -6.66 6.43 3.68
CA PRO A 533 -6.75 7.57 4.63
C PRO A 533 -8.14 7.79 5.28
N GLY A 534 -9.05 6.84 5.16
CA GLY A 534 -10.36 6.80 5.83
C GLY A 534 -11.49 7.57 5.13
N HIS A 535 -11.21 8.17 3.97
CA HIS A 535 -12.16 8.87 3.12
C HIS A 535 -12.10 8.31 1.70
N TRP A 536 -12.97 7.35 1.39
CA TRP A 536 -12.94 6.63 0.11
C TRP A 536 -14.25 6.78 -0.64
N LEU A 537 -14.15 6.77 -1.97
CA LEU A 537 -15.27 6.80 -2.90
C LEU A 537 -15.10 5.72 -3.95
N VAL A 538 -16.22 5.19 -4.44
CA VAL A 538 -16.22 4.26 -5.56
C VAL A 538 -16.08 5.04 -6.86
N THR A 539 -15.00 4.79 -7.59
CA THR A 539 -14.72 5.37 -8.92
C THR A 539 -14.84 4.35 -10.05
N GLY A 540 -15.06 3.08 -9.73
CA GLY A 540 -15.23 1.99 -10.69
C GLY A 540 -15.51 0.68 -9.97
N ALA A 541 -15.98 -0.32 -10.71
CA ALA A 541 -16.20 -1.66 -10.21
C ALA A 541 -16.14 -2.68 -11.35
N LYS A 542 -15.95 -3.96 -11.00
CA LYS A 542 -16.06 -5.07 -11.94
C LYS A 542 -16.65 -6.28 -11.22
N LEU A 543 -17.27 -7.18 -11.97
CA LEU A 543 -17.62 -8.50 -11.45
C LEU A 543 -16.40 -9.43 -11.57
N GLY A 544 -16.26 -10.36 -10.63
CA GLY A 544 -15.21 -11.36 -10.63
C GLY A 544 -15.77 -12.77 -10.53
N VAL A 545 -15.02 -13.75 -11.03
CA VAL A 545 -15.33 -15.19 -10.89
C VAL A 545 -14.18 -15.86 -10.14
N GLU A 546 -14.46 -16.47 -8.99
CA GLU A 546 -13.46 -17.23 -8.25
C GLU A 546 -13.43 -18.68 -8.77
N LYS A 547 -12.34 -19.05 -9.46
CA LYS A 547 -12.14 -20.43 -9.94
C LYS A 547 -11.76 -21.32 -8.75
N GLY A 548 -12.71 -22.11 -8.27
CA GLY A 548 -12.42 -23.22 -7.35
C GLY A 548 -11.35 -24.15 -7.94
N MET A 549 -10.44 -24.63 -7.10
CA MET A 549 -9.43 -25.64 -7.44
C MET A 549 -10.03 -26.80 -8.24
N ALA A 550 -9.79 -26.83 -9.57
CA ALA A 550 -9.77 -28.01 -10.42
C ALA A 550 -9.33 -27.64 -11.86
N SER A 551 -8.12 -28.07 -12.21
CA SER A 551 -7.58 -28.47 -13.53
C SER A 551 -8.49 -28.36 -14.77
N ASN A 552 -8.12 -27.49 -15.74
CA ASN A 552 -7.52 -27.88 -17.04
C ASN A 552 -7.73 -26.84 -18.14
N GLY A 553 -6.61 -26.49 -18.80
CA GLY A 553 -6.57 -26.13 -20.22
C GLY A 553 -6.31 -24.65 -20.55
N ASP A 554 -5.15 -24.13 -20.16
CA ASP A 554 -4.09 -23.64 -21.07
C ASP A 554 -2.89 -23.27 -20.20
N GLU A 555 -1.91 -24.17 -20.08
CA GLU A 555 -0.74 -23.98 -19.22
C GLU A 555 0.21 -22.95 -19.86
N GLY A 556 -0.03 -21.67 -19.58
CA GLY A 556 1.08 -20.72 -19.49
C GLY A 556 2.05 -21.25 -18.43
N GLN A 557 3.34 -21.32 -18.75
CA GLN A 557 4.40 -21.77 -17.85
C GLN A 557 4.43 -20.91 -16.58
N VAL A 558 3.76 -21.37 -15.52
CA VAL A 558 3.86 -20.77 -14.20
C VAL A 558 5.16 -21.25 -13.56
N ALA A 559 5.97 -20.32 -13.06
CA ALA A 559 7.20 -20.64 -12.34
C ALA A 559 6.90 -21.55 -11.14
N PRO A 560 7.76 -22.53 -10.82
CA PRO A 560 7.54 -23.50 -9.77
C PRO A 560 7.70 -22.84 -8.39
N GLY A 561 6.86 -23.24 -7.44
CA GLY A 561 6.88 -22.74 -6.07
C GLY A 561 5.49 -22.74 -5.44
N ASP A 562 5.44 -22.52 -4.13
CA ASP A 562 4.16 -22.33 -3.44
C ASP A 562 3.51 -21.01 -3.91
N PRO A 563 2.17 -20.95 -4.00
CA PRO A 563 1.47 -19.71 -4.28
C PRO A 563 1.88 -18.60 -3.31
N MET A 564 1.93 -17.35 -3.78
CA MET A 564 2.20 -16.21 -2.90
C MET A 564 1.28 -16.23 -1.68
N THR A 565 1.89 -16.24 -0.50
CA THR A 565 1.16 -16.16 0.78
C THR A 565 0.50 -14.80 0.93
N PHE A 566 -0.52 -14.72 1.79
CA PHE A 566 -1.17 -13.46 2.14
C PHE A 566 -0.17 -12.42 2.69
N SER A 567 0.81 -12.87 3.48
CA SER A 567 1.87 -12.01 4.03
C SER A 567 2.72 -11.38 2.92
N SER A 568 3.17 -12.18 1.96
CA SER A 568 3.95 -11.70 0.80
C SER A 568 3.14 -10.69 -0.02
N ARG A 569 1.85 -10.95 -0.27
CA ARG A 569 0.97 -10.00 -0.97
C ARG A 569 0.80 -8.70 -0.21
N MET A 570 0.66 -8.74 1.11
CA MET A 570 0.59 -7.54 1.94
C MET A 570 1.90 -6.74 1.90
N ILE A 571 3.06 -7.40 1.91
CA ILE A 571 4.36 -6.75 1.72
C ILE A 571 4.43 -6.10 0.33
N ASP A 572 3.98 -6.76 -0.73
CA ASP A 572 3.99 -6.21 -2.09
C ASP A 572 3.04 -5.01 -2.25
N VAL A 573 1.89 -5.04 -1.59
CA VAL A 573 0.99 -3.88 -1.50
C VAL A 573 1.65 -2.74 -0.71
N GLY A 574 2.25 -3.06 0.43
CA GLY A 574 3.02 -2.09 1.24
C GLY A 574 4.15 -1.45 0.45
N THR A 575 4.93 -2.23 -0.32
CA THR A 575 6.01 -1.71 -1.16
C THR A 575 5.47 -0.86 -2.31
N THR A 576 4.34 -1.22 -2.91
CA THR A 576 3.68 -0.42 -3.96
C THR A 576 3.23 0.94 -3.44
N ILE A 577 2.83 1.01 -2.17
CA ILE A 577 2.39 2.26 -1.51
C ILE A 577 3.59 3.10 -1.06
N MET A 578 4.59 2.48 -0.41
CA MET A 578 5.66 3.19 0.29
C MET A 578 6.87 3.52 -0.59
N GLN A 579 7.16 2.67 -1.59
CA GLN A 579 8.36 2.84 -2.41
C GLN A 579 8.06 3.61 -3.69
N ARG A 580 8.89 4.62 -3.97
CA ARG A 580 8.83 5.36 -5.23
C ARG A 580 9.45 4.53 -6.35
N ARG A 581 8.62 3.90 -7.18
CA ARG A 581 9.05 3.12 -8.36
C ARG A 581 9.39 4.01 -9.57
N LEU A 582 10.25 5.02 -9.39
CA LEU A 582 10.50 6.04 -10.41
C LEU A 582 11.07 5.46 -11.71
N PRO A 583 12.11 4.60 -11.72
CA PRO A 583 12.68 4.10 -12.98
C PRO A 583 11.70 3.21 -13.76
N VAL A 584 10.98 2.33 -13.06
CA VAL A 584 10.02 1.39 -13.69
C VAL A 584 8.86 2.14 -14.35
N LYS A 585 8.38 3.23 -13.74
CA LYS A 585 7.31 4.07 -14.31
C LYS A 585 7.70 4.81 -15.59
N GLN A 586 8.98 4.85 -15.94
CA GLN A 586 9.46 5.53 -17.14
C GLN A 586 9.44 4.63 -18.40
N MET A 587 9.13 3.34 -18.25
CA MET A 587 8.84 2.44 -19.36
C MET A 587 7.46 2.80 -19.93
N SER A 588 7.45 3.61 -20.98
CA SER A 588 6.27 4.34 -21.46
C SER A 588 5.74 3.84 -22.81
N SER A 589 6.47 2.95 -23.47
CA SER A 589 6.07 2.37 -24.75
C SER A 589 6.18 0.85 -24.73
N HIS A 590 5.30 0.18 -25.47
CA HIS A 590 5.26 -1.27 -25.63
C HIS A 590 5.41 -1.63 -27.11
N VAL A 591 6.33 -2.54 -27.40
CA VAL A 591 6.59 -3.08 -28.74
C VAL A 591 6.47 -4.60 -28.71
N SER A 592 5.84 -5.18 -29.73
CA SER A 592 5.89 -6.61 -30.03
C SER A 592 6.75 -6.82 -31.28
N THR A 593 7.70 -7.74 -31.19
CA THR A 593 8.48 -8.18 -32.34
C THR A 593 8.93 -9.63 -32.18
N PHE A 594 9.82 -10.13 -33.04
CA PHE A 594 10.39 -11.45 -32.96
C PHE A 594 11.88 -11.38 -32.69
N ALA A 595 12.42 -12.35 -31.97
CA ALA A 595 13.85 -12.48 -31.74
C ALA A 595 14.32 -13.90 -32.03
N ILE A 596 15.55 -14.02 -32.48
CA ILE A 596 16.17 -15.27 -32.92
C ILE A 596 17.40 -15.55 -32.05
N TYR A 597 17.53 -16.77 -31.54
CA TYR A 597 18.68 -17.13 -30.70
C TYR A 597 19.96 -17.19 -31.54
N GLY A 598 20.97 -16.38 -31.20
CA GLY A 598 22.21 -16.33 -31.95
C GLY A 598 22.98 -17.65 -31.95
N GLY A 599 22.94 -18.39 -30.85
CA GLY A 599 23.58 -19.71 -30.72
C GLY A 599 22.87 -20.82 -31.51
N ASP A 600 21.57 -20.66 -31.76
CA ASP A 600 20.74 -21.59 -32.54
C ASP A 600 19.64 -20.81 -33.29
N MET A 601 19.99 -20.37 -34.50
CA MET A 601 19.13 -19.52 -35.33
C MET A 601 17.85 -20.22 -35.82
N SER A 602 17.64 -21.52 -35.52
CA SER A 602 16.38 -22.22 -35.79
C SER A 602 15.29 -21.88 -34.76
N ARG A 603 15.67 -21.34 -33.61
CA ARG A 603 14.79 -21.00 -32.49
C ARG A 603 14.39 -19.53 -32.57
N GLN A 604 13.08 -19.29 -32.65
CA GLN A 604 12.48 -17.96 -32.82
C GLN A 604 11.34 -17.80 -31.82
N ILE A 605 11.25 -16.63 -31.18
CA ILE A 605 10.22 -16.30 -30.19
C ILE A 605 9.62 -14.93 -30.46
N GLU A 606 8.33 -14.74 -30.14
CA GLU A 606 7.74 -13.40 -29.99
C GLU A 606 8.28 -12.77 -28.70
N THR A 607 8.59 -11.48 -28.74
CA THR A 607 9.14 -10.73 -27.62
C THR A 607 8.40 -9.41 -27.43
N HIS A 608 8.25 -9.03 -26.16
CA HIS A 608 7.56 -7.80 -25.77
C HIS A 608 8.50 -6.85 -25.05
N HIS A 609 8.84 -5.74 -25.71
CA HIS A 609 9.75 -4.74 -25.19
C HIS A 609 8.96 -3.62 -24.53
N TYR A 610 9.23 -3.38 -23.25
CA TYR A 610 8.75 -2.24 -22.50
C TYR A 610 9.86 -1.21 -22.40
N VAL A 611 9.69 -0.11 -23.14
CA VAL A 611 10.76 0.79 -23.54
C VAL A 611 10.78 2.03 -22.66
N HIS A 612 11.95 2.33 -22.09
CA HIS A 612 12.27 3.62 -21.51
C HIS A 612 13.22 4.38 -22.43
N ARG A 613 12.81 5.56 -22.90
CA ARG A 613 13.65 6.49 -23.65
C ARG A 613 14.49 7.31 -22.68
N VAL A 614 15.80 7.02 -22.59
CA VAL A 614 16.75 7.76 -21.75
C VAL A 614 17.05 9.12 -22.40
N ASN A 615 17.22 9.13 -23.72
CA ASN A 615 17.27 10.30 -24.59
C ASN A 615 16.92 9.87 -26.03
N ASP A 616 16.92 10.80 -26.98
CA ASP A 616 16.51 10.54 -28.38
C ASP A 616 17.37 9.50 -29.12
N GLU A 617 18.56 9.17 -28.60
CA GLU A 617 19.50 8.24 -29.22
C GLU A 617 19.77 6.99 -28.39
N PHE A 618 19.15 6.86 -27.21
CA PHE A 618 19.37 5.72 -26.33
C PHE A 618 18.08 5.28 -25.63
N LEU A 619 17.67 4.05 -25.92
CA LEU A 619 16.54 3.36 -25.29
C LEU A 619 17.05 2.16 -24.49
N GLN A 620 16.35 1.86 -23.41
CA GLN A 620 16.55 0.64 -22.63
C GLN A 620 15.21 -0.06 -22.42
N CYS A 621 15.21 -1.38 -22.57
CA CYS A 621 14.01 -2.19 -22.65
C CYS A 621 14.07 -3.33 -21.62
N ALA A 622 12.96 -3.53 -20.90
CA ALA A 622 12.68 -4.81 -20.26
C ALA A 622 11.91 -5.69 -21.25
N VAL A 623 12.38 -6.92 -21.49
CA VAL A 623 11.82 -7.81 -22.51
C VAL A 623 11.07 -8.96 -21.85
N TYR A 624 9.81 -9.15 -22.22
CA TYR A 624 8.91 -10.18 -21.69
C TYR A 624 8.50 -11.19 -22.76
N ALA A 625 8.17 -12.40 -22.30
CA ALA A 625 7.68 -13.50 -23.14
C ALA A 625 6.29 -13.27 -23.73
N SER A 626 5.45 -12.48 -23.06
CA SER A 626 4.10 -12.13 -23.51
C SER A 626 3.70 -10.76 -22.96
N ASP A 627 2.57 -10.22 -23.40
CA ASP A 627 1.95 -8.99 -22.89
C ASP A 627 0.95 -9.27 -21.74
N ARG A 628 0.96 -10.48 -21.17
CA ARG A 628 0.14 -10.84 -20.01
C ARG A 628 0.73 -10.27 -18.70
N PRO A 629 -0.11 -9.99 -17.68
CA PRO A 629 0.36 -9.45 -16.40
C PRO A 629 1.27 -10.40 -15.61
N ASP A 630 1.23 -11.71 -15.90
CA ASP A 630 2.03 -12.76 -15.28
C ASP A 630 3.19 -13.24 -16.17
N ALA A 631 3.52 -12.50 -17.23
CA ALA A 631 4.55 -12.91 -18.18
C ALA A 631 5.96 -12.96 -17.55
N PRO A 632 6.75 -14.00 -17.84
CA PRO A 632 8.17 -14.03 -17.50
C PRO A 632 8.95 -12.85 -18.10
N LEU A 633 9.82 -12.23 -17.30
CA LEU A 633 10.88 -11.34 -17.78
C LEU A 633 11.98 -12.22 -18.39
N ILE A 634 12.19 -12.07 -19.70
CA ILE A 634 13.11 -12.94 -20.46
C ILE A 634 14.44 -12.28 -20.78
N GLY A 635 14.57 -10.96 -20.65
CA GLY A 635 15.85 -10.31 -20.83
C GLY A 635 15.79 -8.79 -20.88
N ILE A 636 16.87 -8.21 -21.40
CA ILE A 636 17.04 -6.76 -21.55
C ILE A 636 17.59 -6.44 -22.94
N GLU A 637 17.11 -5.34 -23.51
CA GLU A 637 17.64 -4.81 -24.76
C GLU A 637 18.02 -3.34 -24.60
N TYR A 638 19.16 -2.99 -25.17
CA TYR A 638 19.60 -1.60 -25.35
C TYR A 638 19.50 -1.24 -26.83
N VAL A 639 18.96 -0.07 -27.12
CA VAL A 639 18.81 0.43 -28.49
C VAL A 639 19.52 1.77 -28.61
N ILE A 640 20.38 1.92 -29.62
CA ILE A 640 21.14 3.15 -29.86
C ILE A 640 20.98 3.64 -31.30
N SER A 641 21.17 4.93 -31.52
CA SER A 641 21.27 5.51 -32.87
C SER A 641 22.46 4.94 -33.65
N ASP A 642 22.35 4.94 -34.98
CA ASP A 642 23.46 4.69 -35.90
C ASP A 642 24.71 5.50 -35.54
N ARG A 643 24.56 6.78 -35.21
CA ARG A 643 25.65 7.66 -34.79
C ARG A 643 26.42 7.15 -33.58
N LEU A 644 25.72 6.68 -32.54
CA LEU A 644 26.37 6.12 -31.35
C LEU A 644 27.00 4.76 -31.66
N TYR A 645 26.33 3.94 -32.47
CA TYR A 645 26.81 2.63 -32.87
C TYR A 645 28.14 2.68 -33.63
N GLU A 646 28.29 3.62 -34.57
CA GLU A 646 29.54 3.79 -35.35
C GLU A 646 30.75 4.13 -34.48
N ASN A 647 30.54 4.69 -33.28
CA ASN A 647 31.61 5.03 -32.35
C ASN A 647 31.97 3.89 -31.38
N LEU A 648 31.28 2.75 -31.44
CA LEU A 648 31.62 1.58 -30.63
C LEU A 648 32.89 0.89 -31.15
N PRO A 649 33.68 0.25 -30.26
CA PRO A 649 34.76 -0.64 -30.68
C PRO A 649 34.23 -1.75 -31.59
N GLN A 650 35.00 -2.14 -32.61
CA GLN A 650 34.56 -3.16 -33.58
C GLN A 650 34.18 -4.50 -32.94
N ASP A 651 34.82 -4.90 -31.84
CA ASP A 651 34.45 -6.14 -31.13
C ASP A 651 33.11 -6.01 -30.42
N GLU A 652 32.78 -4.81 -29.93
CA GLU A 652 31.49 -4.52 -29.32
C GLU A 652 30.39 -4.45 -30.38
N GLN A 653 30.65 -3.83 -31.53
CA GLN A 653 29.72 -3.73 -32.67
C GLN A 653 29.12 -5.09 -33.10
N LYS A 654 29.93 -6.15 -33.05
CA LYS A 654 29.52 -7.53 -33.39
C LYS A 654 28.42 -8.10 -32.51
N LEU A 655 28.16 -7.48 -31.36
CA LEU A 655 27.13 -7.88 -30.40
C LEU A 655 25.78 -7.19 -30.65
N TRP A 656 25.65 -6.40 -31.72
CA TRP A 656 24.44 -5.65 -32.04
C TRP A 656 23.83 -6.09 -33.37
N HIS A 657 22.52 -5.90 -33.51
CA HIS A 657 21.74 -6.16 -34.71
C HIS A 657 21.05 -4.89 -35.20
N SER A 658 20.74 -4.79 -36.50
CA SER A 658 20.05 -3.63 -37.06
C SER A 658 18.52 -3.83 -37.05
N HIS A 659 17.77 -2.79 -36.68
CA HIS A 659 16.30 -2.82 -36.70
C HIS A 659 15.69 -2.50 -38.08
N ALA A 660 16.50 -2.11 -39.08
CA ALA A 660 16.02 -1.59 -40.36
C ALA A 660 15.03 -2.54 -41.06
N TYR A 661 15.41 -3.82 -41.18
CA TYR A 661 14.57 -4.83 -41.83
C TYR A 661 13.30 -5.12 -41.02
N GLU A 662 13.43 -5.26 -39.71
CA GLU A 662 12.33 -5.58 -38.80
C GLU A 662 11.24 -4.52 -38.83
N VAL A 663 11.62 -3.24 -38.85
CA VAL A 663 10.69 -2.12 -39.00
C VAL A 663 10.00 -2.16 -40.35
N LYS A 664 10.77 -2.23 -41.44
CA LYS A 664 10.22 -2.13 -42.80
C LYS A 664 9.39 -3.33 -43.21
N SER A 665 9.70 -4.52 -42.70
CA SER A 665 8.96 -5.75 -42.96
C SER A 665 7.61 -5.84 -42.24
N GLY A 666 7.31 -4.94 -41.30
CA GLY A 666 6.12 -5.02 -40.45
C GLY A 666 6.27 -5.98 -39.25
N SER A 667 7.48 -6.51 -39.01
CA SER A 667 7.77 -7.37 -37.86
C SER A 667 7.74 -6.57 -36.55
N TRP A 668 8.22 -5.32 -36.58
CA TRP A 668 8.10 -4.38 -35.47
C TRP A 668 6.66 -3.84 -35.37
N ALA A 669 5.91 -4.22 -34.33
CA ALA A 669 4.55 -3.75 -34.11
C ALA A 669 4.44 -2.97 -32.80
N TYR A 670 3.69 -1.87 -32.81
CA TYR A 670 3.22 -1.21 -31.59
C TYR A 670 1.81 -1.72 -31.28
N PRO A 671 1.62 -2.67 -30.34
CA PRO A 671 0.32 -3.28 -30.12
C PRO A 671 -0.73 -2.23 -29.75
N ARG A 672 -1.87 -2.24 -30.47
CA ARG A 672 -3.01 -1.32 -30.26
C ARG A 672 -2.71 0.17 -30.53
N LEU A 673 -1.58 0.52 -31.15
CA LEU A 673 -1.29 1.88 -31.57
C LEU A 673 -1.50 2.01 -33.10
N PRO A 674 -2.35 2.93 -33.57
CA PRO A 674 -2.55 3.14 -35.00
C PRO A 674 -1.23 3.53 -35.71
N GLU A 675 -0.98 2.98 -36.90
CA GLU A 675 0.26 3.20 -37.66
C GLU A 675 0.56 4.70 -37.90
N VAL A 676 -0.49 5.51 -38.14
CA VAL A 676 -0.37 6.96 -38.32
C VAL A 676 0.26 7.69 -37.12
N VAL A 677 0.12 7.14 -35.91
CA VAL A 677 0.74 7.68 -34.68
C VAL A 677 2.19 7.21 -34.55
N ALA A 678 2.47 5.98 -34.95
CA ALA A 678 3.81 5.38 -34.87
C ALA A 678 4.75 5.83 -36.01
N ALA A 679 4.21 6.36 -37.11
CA ALA A 679 4.95 6.60 -38.35
C ALA A 679 6.22 7.46 -38.20
N SER A 680 6.20 8.52 -37.38
CA SER A 680 7.39 9.34 -37.14
C SER A 680 8.45 8.61 -36.32
N GLU A 681 8.02 7.84 -35.34
CA GLU A 681 8.91 7.07 -34.47
C GLU A 681 9.57 5.92 -35.24
N LEU A 682 8.81 5.21 -36.07
CA LEU A 682 9.32 4.11 -36.90
C LEU A 682 10.43 4.55 -37.85
N LYS A 683 10.40 5.80 -38.35
CA LYS A 683 11.49 6.38 -39.15
C LYS A 683 12.80 6.52 -38.36
N ASN A 684 12.71 6.80 -37.06
CA ASN A 684 13.87 6.87 -36.19
C ASN A 684 14.35 5.48 -35.83
N ILE A 685 13.45 4.58 -35.42
CA ILE A 685 13.78 3.20 -35.04
C ILE A 685 14.41 2.43 -36.20
N ALA A 686 13.99 2.64 -37.45
CA ALA A 686 14.58 2.00 -38.63
C ALA A 686 16.10 2.28 -38.77
N LYS A 687 16.63 3.31 -38.11
CA LYS A 687 18.05 3.70 -38.13
C LYS A 687 18.79 3.37 -36.82
N THR A 688 18.23 2.48 -36.01
CA THR A 688 18.81 2.12 -34.71
C THR A 688 19.38 0.70 -34.73
N TYR A 689 20.23 0.43 -33.73
CA TYR A 689 20.85 -0.87 -33.48
C TYR A 689 20.48 -1.36 -32.08
N GLY A 690 20.18 -2.65 -31.95
CA GLY A 690 19.77 -3.32 -30.72
C GLY A 690 20.83 -4.30 -30.21
N LYS A 691 21.03 -4.35 -28.88
CA LYS A 691 21.79 -5.40 -28.18
C LYS A 691 20.89 -6.06 -27.15
N PHE A 692 20.38 -7.23 -27.50
CA PHE A 692 19.44 -7.99 -26.69
C PHE A 692 20.10 -9.26 -26.13
N TRP A 693 20.12 -9.37 -24.80
CA TRP A 693 20.49 -10.60 -24.09
C TRP A 693 19.25 -11.27 -23.48
N CYS A 694 18.96 -12.49 -23.91
CA CYS A 694 17.92 -13.35 -23.34
C CYS A 694 18.49 -14.15 -22.16
N THR A 695 17.96 -13.92 -20.97
CA THR A 695 18.34 -14.58 -19.72
C THR A 695 17.42 -15.74 -19.34
N TRP A 696 16.24 -15.85 -19.97
CA TRP A 696 15.31 -16.96 -19.75
C TRP A 696 14.79 -17.51 -21.07
N GLN A 697 15.32 -18.69 -21.43
CA GLN A 697 14.99 -19.36 -22.70
C GLN A 697 13.70 -20.18 -22.62
N ILE A 698 12.56 -19.50 -22.56
CA ILE A 698 11.23 -20.11 -22.31
C ILE A 698 10.80 -21.18 -23.33
N ASP A 699 11.30 -21.11 -24.56
CA ASP A 699 10.98 -22.05 -25.63
C ASP A 699 11.55 -23.45 -25.39
N ARG A 700 12.55 -23.60 -24.51
CA ARG A 700 13.08 -24.91 -24.10
C ARG A 700 12.18 -25.67 -23.12
N GLY A 701 11.14 -25.03 -22.60
CA GLY A 701 10.32 -25.60 -21.52
C GLY A 701 10.85 -25.30 -20.12
N ASP A 702 11.88 -24.45 -19.99
CA ASP A 702 12.53 -24.18 -18.73
C ASP A 702 11.62 -23.39 -17.77
N LYS A 703 11.38 -24.00 -16.62
CA LYS A 703 10.52 -23.45 -15.56
C LYS A 703 11.14 -22.28 -14.79
N LEU A 704 12.45 -22.09 -14.91
CA LEU A 704 13.26 -21.03 -14.29
C LEU A 704 14.33 -20.56 -15.29
N PRO A 705 14.94 -19.37 -15.12
CA PRO A 705 16.03 -18.90 -15.99
C PRO A 705 17.30 -19.74 -15.78
N MET A 706 17.48 -20.78 -16.59
CA MET A 706 18.60 -21.72 -16.51
C MET A 706 19.64 -21.47 -17.60
N GLY A 707 20.92 -21.65 -17.25
CA GLY A 707 22.05 -21.56 -18.19
C GLY A 707 22.55 -20.13 -18.41
N ALA A 708 23.52 -19.98 -19.31
CA ALA A 708 24.08 -18.68 -19.66
C ALA A 708 23.10 -17.86 -20.52
N PRO A 709 23.13 -16.51 -20.43
CA PRO A 709 22.35 -15.66 -21.32
C PRO A 709 22.77 -15.84 -22.79
N GLU A 710 21.80 -15.77 -23.70
CA GLU A 710 22.03 -15.85 -25.13
C GLU A 710 21.86 -14.50 -25.81
N LEU A 711 22.75 -14.21 -26.76
CA LEU A 711 22.66 -13.03 -27.60
C LEU A 711 21.56 -13.24 -28.65
N MET A 712 20.64 -12.30 -28.76
CA MET A 712 19.48 -12.40 -29.63
C MET A 712 19.64 -11.52 -30.88
N MET A 713 19.22 -12.06 -32.02
CA MET A 713 19.25 -11.39 -33.32
C MET A 713 17.85 -10.92 -33.71
N SER A 714 17.79 -9.75 -34.36
CA SER A 714 16.57 -9.21 -34.97
C SER A 714 16.23 -9.95 -36.28
N PRO A 715 14.95 -9.99 -36.70
CA PRO A 715 14.52 -10.54 -37.98
C PRO A 715 15.28 -9.97 -39.17
N GLN A 716 15.57 -10.81 -40.17
CA GLN A 716 16.27 -10.41 -41.40
C GLN A 716 15.64 -11.08 -42.63
N GLY A 717 15.75 -10.43 -43.79
CA GLY A 717 15.20 -10.95 -45.06
C GLY A 717 15.99 -12.08 -45.71
N VAL A 718 16.90 -12.72 -44.97
CA VAL A 718 17.88 -13.69 -45.51
C VAL A 718 18.05 -14.89 -44.58
N GLY A 719 18.21 -16.06 -45.18
CA GLY A 719 18.57 -17.30 -44.48
C GLY A 719 17.67 -17.63 -43.29
N GLN A 720 18.29 -18.00 -42.16
CA GLN A 720 17.60 -18.32 -40.91
C GLN A 720 17.06 -17.08 -40.17
N GLY A 721 17.33 -15.86 -40.67
CA GLY A 721 16.77 -14.63 -40.13
C GLY A 721 15.30 -14.40 -40.49
N VAL A 722 14.76 -15.17 -41.45
CA VAL A 722 13.36 -15.04 -41.89
C VAL A 722 12.44 -15.65 -40.83
N ILE A 723 11.47 -14.87 -40.37
CA ILE A 723 10.52 -15.32 -39.34
C ILE A 723 9.55 -16.34 -39.93
N ARG A 724 9.27 -17.39 -39.16
CA ARG A 724 8.33 -18.42 -39.59
C ARG A 724 6.91 -17.85 -39.75
N PRO A 725 6.22 -18.12 -40.88
CA PRO A 725 4.91 -17.52 -41.16
C PRO A 725 3.82 -17.83 -40.12
N ASP A 726 3.91 -18.98 -39.45
CA ASP A 726 2.99 -19.37 -38.37
C ASP A 726 3.09 -18.44 -37.16
N LEU A 727 4.31 -18.05 -36.76
CA LEU A 727 4.52 -17.10 -35.67
C LEU A 727 3.95 -15.71 -35.99
N VAL A 728 4.16 -15.26 -37.23
CA VAL A 728 3.60 -13.99 -37.72
C VAL A 728 2.07 -14.03 -37.68
N LYS A 729 1.47 -15.12 -38.18
CA LYS A 729 0.03 -15.31 -38.19
C LYS A 729 -0.57 -15.29 -36.77
N ILE A 730 0.05 -15.98 -35.81
CA ILE A 730 -0.39 -16.00 -34.41
C ILE A 730 -0.42 -14.58 -33.83
N ARG A 731 0.64 -13.81 -34.02
CA ARG A 731 0.74 -12.41 -33.57
C ARG A 731 -0.31 -11.52 -34.26
N ASP A 732 -0.49 -11.68 -35.57
CA ASP A 732 -1.42 -10.88 -36.37
C ASP A 732 -2.87 -11.11 -35.96
N GLU A 733 -3.25 -12.37 -35.74
CA GLU A 733 -4.56 -12.73 -35.18
C GLU A 733 -4.75 -12.16 -33.77
N LYS A 734 -3.69 -12.21 -32.93
CA LYS A 734 -3.73 -11.68 -31.55
C LYS A 734 -3.99 -10.18 -31.49
N TYR A 735 -3.38 -9.38 -32.37
CA TYR A 735 -3.52 -7.93 -32.36
C TYR A 735 -4.48 -7.38 -33.43
N ASN A 736 -5.13 -8.26 -34.20
CA ASN A 736 -5.98 -7.89 -35.32
C ASN A 736 -5.25 -6.93 -36.29
N THR A 737 -4.04 -7.30 -36.69
CA THR A 737 -3.17 -6.54 -37.59
C THR A 737 -2.74 -7.41 -38.78
N SER A 738 -2.19 -6.78 -39.82
CA SER A 738 -1.65 -7.47 -41.01
C SER A 738 -0.22 -7.04 -41.27
N THR A 739 0.72 -7.96 -41.12
CA THR A 739 2.15 -7.73 -41.40
C THR A 739 2.37 -7.28 -42.84
N ASP A 740 1.66 -7.87 -43.79
CA ASP A 740 1.79 -7.52 -45.21
C ASP A 740 1.26 -6.11 -45.50
N GLU A 741 0.17 -5.69 -44.84
CA GLU A 741 -0.30 -4.31 -44.94
C GLU A 741 0.68 -3.33 -44.31
N LEU A 742 1.24 -3.64 -43.14
CA LEU A 742 2.27 -2.82 -42.50
C LEU A 742 3.51 -2.69 -43.39
N LYS A 743 3.97 -3.79 -44.00
CA LYS A 743 5.07 -3.79 -44.96
C LYS A 743 4.81 -2.86 -46.15
N ASN A 744 3.59 -2.89 -46.70
CA ASN A 744 3.20 -2.00 -47.79
C ASN A 744 3.12 -0.54 -47.35
N GLN A 745 2.57 -0.25 -46.17
CA GLN A 745 2.48 1.10 -45.60
C GLN A 745 3.85 1.70 -45.29
N ARG A 746 4.83 0.84 -44.94
CA ARG A 746 6.19 1.23 -44.56
C ARG A 746 7.19 1.20 -45.71
N ALA A 747 6.75 0.95 -46.95
CA ALA A 747 7.64 0.86 -48.10
C ALA A 747 8.52 2.12 -48.30
N GLU A 748 7.99 3.30 -47.93
CA GLU A 748 8.65 4.61 -48.03
C GLU A 748 9.51 4.97 -46.80
N ILE A 749 9.62 4.10 -45.78
CA ILE A 749 10.55 4.33 -44.68
C ILE A 749 11.98 4.12 -45.18
N ALA A 750 12.78 5.19 -45.11
CA ALA A 750 14.18 5.16 -45.50
C ALA A 750 14.97 4.24 -44.55
N GLU A 751 15.61 3.22 -45.11
CA GLU A 751 16.66 2.46 -44.44
C GLU A 751 17.93 3.32 -44.30
N PRO A 752 18.85 3.00 -43.38
CA PRO A 752 20.18 3.59 -43.38
C PRO A 752 20.85 3.43 -44.75
N GLU A 753 21.50 4.48 -45.26
CA GLU A 753 22.23 4.42 -46.55
C GLU A 753 23.29 3.31 -46.56
N TRP A 754 23.79 2.98 -45.37
CA TRP A 754 24.72 1.90 -45.14
C TRP A 754 24.45 1.28 -43.76
N ILE A 755 24.21 -0.03 -43.73
CA ILE A 755 24.20 -0.82 -42.49
C ILE A 755 25.61 -1.34 -42.29
N ASN A 756 26.22 -1.02 -41.15
CA ASN A 756 27.59 -1.40 -40.85
C ASN A 756 27.73 -2.94 -40.81
N PRO A 757 28.69 -3.53 -41.54
CA PRO A 757 28.84 -4.98 -41.69
C PRO A 757 29.23 -5.70 -40.39
N MET A 758 29.65 -4.97 -39.35
CA MET A 758 29.87 -5.52 -38.02
C MET A 758 28.56 -5.75 -37.26
N ALA A 759 27.49 -5.02 -37.59
CA ALA A 759 26.16 -5.35 -37.08
C ALA A 759 25.63 -6.59 -37.80
N ASP A 760 24.74 -7.34 -37.15
CA ASP A 760 24.20 -8.58 -37.70
C ASP A 760 25.32 -9.53 -38.19
N TYR A 761 26.42 -9.61 -37.45
CA TYR A 761 27.69 -10.22 -37.85
C TYR A 761 27.53 -11.63 -38.48
N TRP A 762 26.54 -12.37 -38.00
CA TRP A 762 26.16 -13.70 -38.48
C TRP A 762 25.78 -13.73 -39.97
N LYS A 763 25.21 -12.66 -40.54
CA LYS A 763 24.76 -12.61 -41.95
C LYS A 763 25.90 -12.82 -42.93
N GLN A 764 27.07 -12.25 -42.62
CA GLN A 764 28.24 -12.31 -43.50
C GLN A 764 29.18 -13.46 -43.14
N HIS A 765 29.25 -13.83 -41.86
CA HIS A 765 30.28 -14.76 -41.35
C HIS A 765 29.74 -16.14 -40.98
N GLY A 766 28.42 -16.32 -40.89
CA GLY A 766 27.79 -17.56 -40.41
C GLY A 766 28.15 -17.91 -38.97
N LYS A 767 28.52 -16.91 -38.16
CA LYS A 767 28.97 -17.06 -36.77
C LYS A 767 28.25 -16.07 -35.86
N CYS A 768 27.92 -16.52 -34.66
CA CYS A 768 27.37 -15.68 -33.59
C CYS A 768 28.17 -15.88 -32.29
N PHE A 769 27.98 -14.97 -31.35
CA PHE A 769 28.57 -15.02 -30.02
C PHE A 769 27.60 -15.69 -29.05
N VAL A 770 28.14 -16.58 -28.21
CA VAL A 770 27.43 -17.24 -27.12
C VAL A 770 28.24 -17.06 -25.84
N LEU A 771 27.56 -16.89 -24.71
CA LEU A 771 28.23 -16.88 -23.41
C LEU A 771 28.33 -18.31 -22.88
N ASP A 772 29.47 -18.64 -22.29
CA ASP A 772 29.71 -19.90 -21.61
C ASP A 772 30.03 -19.66 -20.13
N THR A 773 29.68 -20.62 -19.29
CA THR A 773 29.91 -20.54 -17.85
C THR A 773 31.25 -21.21 -17.52
N VAL A 774 32.24 -20.41 -17.12
CA VAL A 774 33.57 -20.91 -16.75
C VAL A 774 33.89 -20.62 -15.28
N THR A 775 34.55 -21.57 -14.62
CA THR A 775 35.05 -21.37 -13.25
C THR A 775 36.30 -20.51 -13.26
N VAL A 776 36.32 -19.45 -12.46
CA VAL A 776 37.48 -18.56 -12.30
C VAL A 776 37.88 -18.45 -10.83
N GLU A 777 39.17 -18.30 -10.55
CA GLU A 777 39.63 -18.04 -9.19
C GLU A 777 39.22 -16.63 -8.74
N MET A 778 38.58 -16.54 -7.57
CA MET A 778 38.13 -15.27 -7.01
C MET A 778 39.33 -14.42 -6.56
N LYS A 779 39.47 -13.21 -7.11
CA LYS A 779 40.46 -12.23 -6.64
C LYS A 779 40.05 -11.69 -5.26
N ARG A 780 40.60 -12.24 -4.18
CA ARG A 780 40.27 -11.86 -2.79
C ARG A 780 40.85 -10.51 -2.34
N ASN A 781 41.88 -10.02 -3.03
CA ASN A 781 42.53 -8.74 -2.77
C ASN A 781 42.67 -7.96 -4.08
N ALA A 782 41.65 -7.21 -4.46
CA ALA A 782 41.85 -6.12 -5.42
C ALA A 782 42.39 -4.92 -4.63
N GLN A 783 43.54 -4.36 -5.04
CA GLN A 783 43.90 -3.01 -4.62
C GLN A 783 42.80 -2.06 -5.09
N PHE A 784 42.31 -1.24 -4.16
CA PHE A 784 41.33 -0.20 -4.42
C PHE A 784 41.91 0.75 -5.48
N PRO A 785 41.21 1.03 -6.61
CA PRO A 785 41.65 2.01 -7.59
C PRO A 785 41.63 3.44 -7.03
#